data_AF-A0A162IVM7-F1
#
_entry.id   AF-A0A162IVM7-F1
#
_cell.length_a   1.000
_cell.length_b   1.000
_cell.length_c   1.000
_cell.angle_alpha   90.00
_cell.angle_beta   90.00
_cell.angle_gamma   90.00
#
_symmetry.space_group_name_H-M   'P 1'
#
loop_
_entity.id
_entity.type
_entity.pdbx_description
1 polymer ?
#
loop_
_entity_poly.entity_id
_entity_poly.type
_entity_poly.pdbx_seq_one_letter_code
_entity_poly.pdbx_strand_id
1 'polypeptide(L)'
;MSTKQFYLLGEDITTARDIELPESTDFEELQHHIAAHYSIVDPKGVGFLYDQRRLTAIADIVAKDGPVAVTIDGKAVREVPSPAGIPYFGNYLEIYPDHLGNHQRLFEKLGPLFSTSNMGSRVYQTNDPKLATIFFSESDFFSKHIIPGHPLFPIKSREAGVFLGDTDTEEWKLAHKFLPPALGPKAVRHYAPTMQKSVEEAFKVFDELDERGEAWNVYQYMLKLGSQAVGKLVLGMDFKHFTGVDAPLHEMVMKIAENLELNKRVSTMGAWYANMPFGDPKKLRQTKARIEEMLLESIAQASRGEEDLELQDAALKAENVVDYFLRAQDSKGNKLPPAQFAPALVVATGAGFTTTSSLLSWLLYSLVQYEGTQERLLQELIDNDWDEDTQVTADLTNKLTYLDKFIKETQRRHNPSYQPGRTSKKDMILPGGYRLPKDSVVIPALHHIHNNGKIWENPNRFDVDRWDTDKVKGRPQGAYTPFAQGPRMCVGFNFALQEIKVFLPKLVYRYKFTLAQDGPIEYDPYFQLIRPNNFFPTATEEMKRKIEETNEPAEKAKAVTGQPDKGFSFTDLALDPRLVQAVAEQKFSQPTLVQRMAIPIALKGQDVLCKAKTGSGKTAAYVLPVLAGILKRKTTDPEPATAALILVPTRELADQVFKAIEQFSAFCSKDVRAVKLTDKLSDAVQRSLLATLPDIVISTPARAWHNVNGNSSALSLSKLSHLVLDEADLLLSYGYDSDLENLSWSIPKGIQTIMMSATLTSEVDSLKKIFYRDNVPELLDLEEPDNEGEGITQLVTKCGEDEKFLLAYVIFKLKLVKGKCIIFVGDIDRCYRLKLFFEQFGIRSCILNSELPVNSRIHVVEEFNKNVYDIIIASDEKEILGNENKAAEEEAEEAEEEEVEETTETNEKRPKKKRKSTKQDLEYGVSRGIDFKNVAAVINFDLPTTASSYTHRIGRTARAGKAGMALSFVVPKDQYRKHMPTTIASAEKDEKILARITKQQIKKGKEIKPYNFNPEQVEAFRYRMNDALRAVTKVAVREARTRELRQELLKSEKLKRYFEENPTEMAHLRHDGELRTARQQAHLKHIPEYLLPKEGKEALTTEKVGFVPLRKFGGKDRRSKRGKSGKRIGSRKGDPLKTFSARRRK
;
A
#
# COMPACT_ATOMS: atom_id res chain seq x y z
N MET A 1 7.16 -51.14 38.39
CA MET A 1 7.14 -49.70 38.02
C MET A 1 8.32 -48.98 38.66
N SER A 2 8.80 -47.90 38.05
CA SER A 2 9.92 -47.08 38.57
C SER A 2 9.39 -45.74 39.05
N THR A 3 9.42 -45.46 40.35
CA THR A 3 9.06 -44.13 40.87
C THR A 3 10.19 -43.14 40.62
N LYS A 4 9.86 -41.93 40.13
CA LYS A 4 10.82 -40.83 39.96
C LYS A 4 10.25 -39.52 40.48
N GLN A 5 11.14 -38.68 41.00
CA GLN A 5 10.81 -37.35 41.46
C GLN A 5 10.87 -36.35 40.33
N PHE A 6 9.80 -35.57 40.18
CA PHE A 6 9.72 -34.45 39.25
C PHE A 6 9.38 -33.18 40.01
N TYR A 7 9.82 -32.02 39.53
CA TYR A 7 9.38 -30.70 40.03
C TYR A 7 9.25 -29.72 38.86
N LEU A 8 8.47 -28.64 39.02
CA LEU A 8 8.33 -27.63 37.97
C LEU A 8 9.53 -26.68 37.98
N LEU A 9 10.21 -26.51 36.85
CA LEU A 9 11.31 -25.55 36.74
C LEU A 9 10.78 -24.14 37.06
N GLY A 10 11.38 -23.47 38.03
CA GLY A 10 10.93 -22.15 38.53
C GLY A 10 10.25 -22.23 39.90
N GLU A 11 9.87 -23.43 40.34
CA GLU A 11 9.59 -23.73 41.75
C GLU A 11 10.87 -24.21 42.46
N ASP A 12 10.82 -24.24 43.80
CA ASP A 12 11.87 -24.84 44.62
C ASP A 12 11.89 -26.36 44.44
N ILE A 13 13.08 -26.98 44.50
CA ILE A 13 13.22 -28.44 44.36
C ILE A 13 12.48 -29.22 45.46
N THR A 14 12.18 -28.59 46.59
CA THR A 14 11.33 -29.15 47.65
C THR A 14 9.86 -29.32 47.26
N THR A 15 9.39 -28.76 46.13
CA THR A 15 8.05 -29.05 45.59
C THR A 15 7.99 -30.35 44.77
N ALA A 16 9.10 -31.09 44.71
CA ALA A 16 9.18 -32.35 43.97
C ALA A 16 8.13 -33.37 44.44
N ARG A 17 7.56 -34.08 43.47
CA ARG A 17 6.55 -35.12 43.66
C ARG A 17 7.07 -36.45 43.15
N ASP A 18 6.88 -37.50 43.94
CA ASP A 18 7.05 -38.88 43.50
C ASP A 18 5.95 -39.24 42.50
N ILE A 19 6.35 -39.63 41.29
CA ILE A 19 5.44 -40.06 40.21
C ILE A 19 5.89 -41.46 39.76
N GLU A 20 4.95 -42.40 39.75
CA GLU A 20 5.18 -43.75 39.23
C GLU A 20 5.24 -43.73 37.70
N LEU A 21 6.34 -44.22 37.13
CA LEU A 21 6.49 -44.32 35.68
C LEU A 21 5.83 -45.63 35.17
N PRO A 22 4.92 -45.56 34.17
CA PRO A 22 4.29 -46.75 33.61
C PRO A 22 5.30 -47.63 32.86
N GLU A 23 5.06 -48.95 32.87
CA GLU A 23 6.09 -49.95 32.47
C GLU A 23 6.38 -50.04 30.97
N SER A 24 5.52 -49.49 30.12
CA SER A 24 5.59 -49.61 28.65
C SER A 24 5.28 -48.30 27.92
N THR A 25 5.93 -47.20 28.32
CA THR A 25 5.65 -45.87 27.76
C THR A 25 6.63 -45.44 26.68
N ASP A 26 6.12 -44.74 25.66
CA ASP A 26 6.94 -43.87 24.81
C ASP A 26 7.06 -42.44 25.41
N PHE A 27 7.94 -41.62 24.82
CA PHE A 27 8.22 -40.28 25.35
C PHE A 27 7.01 -39.34 25.32
N GLU A 28 6.09 -39.50 24.36
CA GLU A 28 4.88 -38.70 24.27
C GLU A 28 3.86 -39.11 25.34
N GLU A 29 3.71 -40.41 25.61
CA GLU A 29 2.87 -40.88 26.72
C GLU A 29 3.40 -40.41 28.09
N LEU A 30 4.72 -40.39 28.30
CA LEU A 30 5.32 -39.80 29.51
C LEU A 30 4.99 -38.30 29.64
N GLN A 31 5.06 -37.54 28.55
CA GLN A 31 4.67 -36.13 28.53
C GLN A 31 3.20 -35.95 28.97
N HIS A 32 2.29 -36.79 28.49
CA HIS A 32 0.87 -36.79 28.89
C HIS A 32 0.67 -37.16 30.37
N HIS A 33 1.38 -38.17 30.86
CA HIS A 33 1.29 -38.59 32.26
C HIS A 33 1.75 -37.46 33.22
N ILE A 34 2.90 -36.85 32.94
CA ILE A 34 3.42 -35.71 33.71
C ILE A 34 2.51 -34.49 33.58
N ALA A 35 1.93 -34.23 32.40
CA ALA A 35 0.98 -33.14 32.22
C ALA A 35 -0.27 -33.26 33.10
N ALA A 36 -0.80 -34.47 33.27
CA ALA A 36 -1.94 -34.73 34.14
C ALA A 36 -1.62 -34.40 35.62
N HIS A 37 -0.50 -34.89 36.15
CA HIS A 37 -0.07 -34.65 37.55
C HIS A 37 0.13 -33.18 37.91
N TYR A 38 0.55 -32.35 36.94
CA TYR A 38 0.79 -30.91 37.13
C TYR A 38 -0.32 -30.00 36.56
N SER A 39 -1.41 -30.56 36.04
CA SER A 39 -2.47 -29.80 35.35
C SER A 39 -1.92 -28.87 34.24
N ILE A 40 -0.99 -29.39 33.45
CA ILE A 40 -0.43 -28.72 32.27
C ILE A 40 -1.39 -28.93 31.10
N VAL A 41 -1.78 -27.84 30.43
CA VAL A 41 -2.86 -27.86 29.42
C VAL A 41 -2.42 -28.41 28.06
N ASP A 42 -1.13 -28.29 27.72
CA ASP A 42 -0.56 -28.84 26.50
C ASP A 42 0.59 -29.81 26.83
N PRO A 43 0.32 -31.13 26.81
CA PRO A 43 1.33 -32.16 27.06
C PRO A 43 2.55 -32.06 26.15
N LYS A 44 2.39 -31.68 24.88
CA LYS A 44 3.50 -31.66 23.91
C LYS A 44 4.54 -30.58 24.23
N GLY A 45 4.17 -29.60 25.06
CA GLY A 45 5.08 -28.59 25.60
C GLY A 45 5.96 -29.08 26.76
N VAL A 46 5.68 -30.25 27.36
CA VAL A 46 6.43 -30.79 28.50
C VAL A 46 7.84 -31.21 28.08
N GLY A 47 8.88 -30.68 28.74
CA GLY A 47 10.27 -31.06 28.50
C GLY A 47 11.05 -31.25 29.79
N PHE A 48 12.00 -32.19 29.80
CA PHE A 48 12.73 -32.59 31.00
C PHE A 48 14.16 -32.04 31.02
N LEU A 49 14.58 -31.49 32.16
CA LEU A 49 15.95 -31.03 32.42
C LEU A 49 16.51 -31.71 33.68
N TYR A 50 17.80 -32.03 33.64
CA TYR A 50 18.58 -32.43 34.81
C TYR A 50 19.98 -31.85 34.67
N ASP A 51 20.50 -31.19 35.73
CA ASP A 51 21.78 -30.45 35.71
C ASP A 51 21.92 -29.54 34.47
N GLN A 52 20.88 -28.73 34.20
CA GLN A 52 20.75 -27.85 33.01
C GLN A 52 20.80 -28.55 31.63
N ARG A 53 20.91 -29.88 31.57
CA ARG A 53 20.90 -30.66 30.32
C ARG A 53 19.50 -31.16 30.00
N ARG A 54 19.10 -31.04 28.73
CA ARG A 54 17.82 -31.55 28.22
C ARG A 54 17.88 -33.07 28.07
N LEU A 55 16.88 -33.74 28.61
CA LEU A 55 16.66 -35.17 28.45
C LEU A 55 15.62 -35.39 27.35
N THR A 56 15.88 -36.33 26.44
CA THR A 56 15.05 -36.60 25.26
C THR A 56 14.66 -38.08 25.10
N ALA A 57 15.12 -38.95 25.98
CA ALA A 57 14.73 -40.35 26.05
C ALA A 57 14.33 -40.74 27.48
N ILE A 58 13.40 -41.68 27.63
CA ILE A 58 12.95 -42.16 28.94
C ILE A 58 14.09 -42.82 29.71
N ALA A 59 14.94 -43.59 29.02
CA ALA A 59 16.12 -44.20 29.62
C ALA A 59 17.03 -43.17 30.31
N ASP A 60 17.19 -41.96 29.74
CA ASP A 60 17.99 -40.90 30.36
C ASP A 60 17.36 -40.38 31.65
N ILE A 61 16.02 -40.28 31.71
CA ILE A 61 15.23 -39.82 32.86
C ILE A 61 15.28 -40.86 33.98
N VAL A 62 15.08 -42.14 33.65
CA VAL A 62 15.17 -43.26 34.59
C VAL A 62 16.59 -43.39 35.16
N ALA A 63 17.62 -43.11 34.37
CA ALA A 63 19.02 -43.18 34.78
C ALA A 63 19.55 -41.97 35.58
N LYS A 64 18.72 -40.98 35.98
CA LYS A 64 19.18 -39.88 36.86
C LYS A 64 18.84 -40.13 38.32
N ASP A 65 19.78 -39.81 39.19
CA ASP A 65 19.62 -39.87 40.64
C ASP A 65 19.14 -38.52 41.17
N GLY A 66 17.93 -38.48 41.74
CA GLY A 66 17.31 -37.26 42.26
C GLY A 66 16.29 -36.58 41.32
N PRO A 67 15.72 -35.43 41.72
CA PRO A 67 14.58 -34.82 41.04
C PRO A 67 14.88 -34.28 39.64
N VAL A 68 13.97 -34.55 38.69
CA VAL A 68 14.03 -34.06 37.30
C VAL A 68 13.14 -32.82 37.14
N ALA A 69 13.68 -31.75 36.57
CA ALA A 69 12.95 -30.51 36.36
C ALA A 69 12.06 -30.59 35.11
N VAL A 70 10.79 -30.19 35.25
CA VAL A 70 9.78 -30.13 34.20
C VAL A 70 9.67 -28.71 33.68
N THR A 71 9.80 -28.55 32.37
CA THR A 71 9.74 -27.28 31.64
C THR A 71 8.55 -27.26 30.69
N ILE A 72 8.05 -26.07 30.37
CA ILE A 72 6.89 -25.88 29.48
C ILE A 72 7.32 -25.02 28.29
N ASP A 73 7.30 -25.59 27.08
CA ASP A 73 7.90 -25.02 25.87
C ASP A 73 9.37 -24.58 26.10
N GLY A 74 10.11 -25.35 26.91
CA GLY A 74 11.49 -25.07 27.30
C GLY A 74 11.67 -23.90 28.29
N LYS A 75 10.59 -23.45 28.94
CA LYS A 75 10.61 -22.34 29.91
C LYS A 75 10.27 -22.80 31.32
N ALA A 76 10.73 -22.01 32.30
CA ALA A 76 10.28 -22.09 33.68
C ALA A 76 8.82 -21.63 33.83
N VAL A 77 8.10 -22.28 34.74
CA VAL A 77 6.76 -21.91 35.19
C VAL A 77 6.85 -20.59 35.97
N ARG A 78 5.93 -19.67 35.69
CA ARG A 78 5.87 -18.34 36.31
C ARG A 78 4.45 -17.79 36.31
N GLU A 79 4.21 -16.79 37.14
CA GLU A 79 2.96 -16.03 37.13
C GLU A 79 2.77 -15.25 35.81
N VAL A 80 1.51 -15.03 35.42
CA VAL A 80 1.19 -14.16 34.28
C VAL A 80 1.65 -12.72 34.58
N PRO A 81 2.42 -12.08 33.69
CA PRO A 81 2.83 -10.68 33.85
C PRO A 81 1.65 -9.73 34.11
N SER A 82 1.85 -8.77 35.01
CA SER A 82 0.89 -7.70 35.31
C SER A 82 1.61 -6.36 35.32
N PRO A 83 1.03 -5.27 34.80
CA PRO A 83 1.52 -3.94 35.12
C PRO A 83 1.22 -3.61 36.59
N ALA A 84 2.02 -2.72 37.17
CA ALA A 84 1.80 -2.24 38.53
C ALA A 84 0.49 -1.43 38.61
N GLY A 85 -0.39 -1.81 39.53
CA GLY A 85 -1.68 -1.13 39.74
C GLY A 85 -1.61 -0.07 40.83
N ILE A 86 -2.47 0.95 40.71
CA ILE A 86 -2.75 1.94 41.76
C ILE A 86 -3.65 1.28 42.83
N PRO A 87 -3.50 1.56 44.13
CA PRO A 87 -4.42 1.05 45.15
C PRO A 87 -5.90 1.34 44.80
N TYR A 88 -6.77 0.34 45.03
CA TYR A 88 -8.21 0.33 44.70
C TYR A 88 -8.57 0.39 43.20
N PHE A 89 -7.97 1.29 42.41
CA PHE A 89 -8.22 1.44 40.97
C PHE A 89 -7.58 0.32 40.13
N GLY A 90 -6.43 -0.20 40.59
CA GLY A 90 -5.55 -1.08 39.84
C GLY A 90 -5.01 -0.41 38.58
N ASN A 91 -5.17 -1.06 37.44
CA ASN A 91 -4.78 -0.62 36.11
C ASN A 91 -5.93 0.08 35.34
N TYR A 92 -7.07 0.38 35.97
CA TYR A 92 -8.23 0.97 35.28
C TYR A 92 -7.85 2.22 34.46
N LEU A 93 -7.08 3.14 35.07
CA LEU A 93 -6.58 4.37 34.46
C LEU A 93 -5.41 4.15 33.46
N GLU A 94 -4.83 2.94 33.43
CA GLU A 94 -3.86 2.54 32.40
C GLU A 94 -4.56 1.94 31.16
N ILE A 95 -5.79 1.46 31.29
CA ILE A 95 -6.58 0.86 30.21
C ILE A 95 -7.55 1.86 29.59
N TYR A 96 -8.36 2.54 30.40
CA TYR A 96 -9.44 3.41 29.92
C TYR A 96 -9.00 4.88 29.83
N PRO A 97 -9.52 5.66 28.86
CA PRO A 97 -10.59 5.30 27.93
C PRO A 97 -10.14 4.42 26.75
N ASP A 98 -8.98 4.66 26.14
CA ASP A 98 -8.53 3.93 24.94
C ASP A 98 -8.01 2.51 25.26
N HIS A 99 -8.95 1.60 25.52
CA HIS A 99 -8.61 0.21 25.84
C HIS A 99 -7.98 -0.54 24.67
N LEU A 100 -8.21 -0.14 23.41
CA LEU A 100 -7.56 -0.77 22.25
C LEU A 100 -6.07 -0.39 22.19
N GLY A 101 -5.74 0.90 22.14
CA GLY A 101 -4.34 1.33 22.12
C GLY A 101 -3.57 0.89 23.37
N ASN A 102 -4.19 0.95 24.56
CA ASN A 102 -3.54 0.53 25.79
C ASN A 102 -3.33 -0.98 25.89
N HIS A 103 -4.27 -1.83 25.47
CA HIS A 103 -4.02 -3.27 25.41
C HIS A 103 -2.92 -3.61 24.40
N GLN A 104 -2.87 -2.93 23.23
CA GLN A 104 -1.78 -3.12 22.25
C GLN A 104 -0.41 -2.82 22.87
N ARG A 105 -0.27 -1.68 23.55
CA ARG A 105 0.94 -1.28 24.28
C ARG A 105 1.34 -2.31 25.34
N LEU A 106 0.36 -2.89 26.05
CA LEU A 106 0.63 -3.93 27.05
C LEU A 106 1.05 -5.26 26.43
N PHE A 107 0.46 -5.70 25.32
CA PHE A 107 0.92 -6.88 24.58
C PHE A 107 2.36 -6.73 24.07
N GLU A 108 2.74 -5.54 23.62
CA GLU A 108 4.10 -5.23 23.18
C GLU A 108 5.12 -5.23 24.33
N LYS A 109 4.71 -4.74 25.51
CA LYS A 109 5.56 -4.63 26.72
C LYS A 109 5.68 -5.93 27.52
N LEU A 110 4.58 -6.63 27.73
CA LEU A 110 4.46 -7.77 28.65
C LEU A 110 4.42 -9.14 27.93
N GLY A 111 4.17 -9.14 26.62
CA GLY A 111 4.12 -10.35 25.81
C GLY A 111 2.69 -10.86 25.54
N PRO A 112 2.56 -12.11 25.07
CA PRO A 112 1.32 -12.62 24.46
C PRO A 112 0.14 -12.80 25.42
N LEU A 113 0.41 -12.91 26.72
CA LEU A 113 -0.57 -13.09 27.79
C LEU A 113 -0.17 -12.18 28.96
N PHE A 114 -1.08 -11.32 29.39
CA PHE A 114 -0.92 -10.49 30.58
C PHE A 114 -2.20 -10.46 31.41
N SER A 115 -2.10 -9.97 32.64
CA SER A 115 -3.23 -9.72 33.53
C SER A 115 -3.31 -8.24 33.91
N THR A 116 -4.51 -7.77 34.21
CA THR A 116 -4.77 -6.44 34.80
C THR A 116 -5.74 -6.60 35.96
N SER A 117 -5.62 -5.75 36.97
CA SER A 117 -6.64 -5.61 38.01
C SER A 117 -7.38 -4.29 37.75
N ASN A 118 -8.68 -4.30 37.52
CA ASN A 118 -9.46 -3.09 37.24
C ASN A 118 -10.59 -3.00 38.27
N MET A 119 -10.57 -1.95 39.10
CA MET A 119 -11.57 -1.73 40.17
C MET A 119 -11.82 -2.96 41.06
N GLY A 120 -10.76 -3.71 41.39
CA GLY A 120 -10.80 -4.93 42.20
C GLY A 120 -11.11 -6.24 41.45
N SER A 121 -11.41 -6.21 40.15
CA SER A 121 -11.58 -7.43 39.33
C SER A 121 -10.34 -7.72 38.49
N ARG A 122 -9.78 -8.94 38.58
CA ARG A 122 -8.61 -9.34 37.77
C ARG A 122 -9.04 -10.02 36.47
N VAL A 123 -8.55 -9.51 35.35
CA VAL A 123 -8.85 -10.00 34.00
C VAL A 123 -7.54 -10.27 33.26
N TYR A 124 -7.51 -11.39 32.53
CA TYR A 124 -6.38 -11.83 31.72
C TYR A 124 -6.68 -11.59 30.24
N GLN A 125 -5.68 -11.17 29.47
CA GLN A 125 -5.81 -10.80 28.05
C GLN A 125 -4.78 -11.58 27.23
N THR A 126 -5.19 -12.20 26.12
CA THR A 126 -4.28 -12.86 25.16
C THR A 126 -4.42 -12.31 23.74
N ASN A 127 -3.29 -12.18 23.03
CA ASN A 127 -3.25 -11.97 21.57
C ASN A 127 -2.60 -13.15 20.81
N ASP A 128 -2.45 -14.29 21.49
CA ASP A 128 -1.87 -15.51 20.95
C ASP A 128 -2.97 -16.52 20.51
N PRO A 129 -2.96 -16.96 19.23
CA PRO A 129 -3.95 -17.92 18.70
C PRO A 129 -3.98 -19.29 19.37
N LYS A 130 -2.81 -19.79 19.82
CA LYS A 130 -2.72 -21.11 20.47
C LYS A 130 -3.40 -21.05 21.83
N LEU A 131 -3.13 -20.00 22.60
CA LEU A 131 -3.81 -19.73 23.87
C LEU A 131 -5.31 -19.46 23.67
N ALA A 132 -5.68 -18.63 22.69
CA ALA A 132 -7.08 -18.38 22.36
C ALA A 132 -7.84 -19.68 22.01
N THR A 133 -7.20 -20.58 21.26
CA THR A 133 -7.77 -21.89 20.90
C THR A 133 -8.03 -22.77 22.11
N ILE A 134 -7.09 -22.80 23.06
CA ILE A 134 -7.25 -23.49 24.36
C ILE A 134 -8.42 -22.90 25.16
N PHE A 135 -8.52 -21.57 25.26
CA PHE A 135 -9.58 -20.91 26.04
C PHE A 135 -10.97 -21.16 25.44
N PHE A 136 -11.07 -21.26 24.11
CA PHE A 136 -12.33 -21.51 23.40
C PHE A 136 -12.76 -22.99 23.32
N SER A 137 -11.97 -23.94 23.80
CA SER A 137 -12.24 -25.36 23.57
C SER A 137 -13.40 -25.95 24.38
N GLU A 138 -13.94 -25.24 25.38
CA GLU A 138 -14.89 -25.74 26.41
C GLU A 138 -14.48 -27.12 26.96
N SER A 139 -13.43 -27.15 27.79
CA SER A 139 -12.76 -28.37 28.28
C SER A 139 -12.84 -28.52 29.81
N ASP A 140 -12.10 -29.48 30.37
CA ASP A 140 -11.85 -29.60 31.82
C ASP A 140 -11.07 -28.41 32.40
N PHE A 141 -10.45 -27.60 31.55
CA PHE A 141 -9.69 -26.42 31.96
C PHE A 141 -10.51 -25.13 31.84
N PHE A 142 -11.36 -24.98 30.82
CA PHE A 142 -12.11 -23.74 30.55
C PHE A 142 -13.59 -23.99 30.22
N SER A 143 -14.46 -23.10 30.71
CA SER A 143 -15.87 -23.00 30.28
C SER A 143 -16.27 -21.53 30.20
N LYS A 144 -17.31 -21.22 29.42
CA LYS A 144 -18.02 -19.95 29.57
C LYS A 144 -18.92 -20.02 30.82
N HIS A 145 -18.32 -19.66 31.96
CA HIS A 145 -18.96 -19.48 33.26
C HIS A 145 -18.86 -18.01 33.70
N ILE A 146 -20.00 -17.34 33.81
CA ILE A 146 -20.15 -15.90 34.08
C ILE A 146 -20.15 -15.67 35.60
N ILE A 147 -18.96 -15.48 36.16
CA ILE A 147 -18.68 -15.19 37.56
C ILE A 147 -18.55 -13.67 37.84
N PRO A 148 -18.56 -13.21 39.11
CA PRO A 148 -18.27 -11.81 39.44
C PRO A 148 -16.94 -11.34 38.82
N GLY A 149 -16.97 -10.22 38.10
CA GLY A 149 -15.83 -9.71 37.33
C GLY A 149 -15.79 -10.15 35.86
N HIS A 150 -16.65 -11.07 35.42
CA HIS A 150 -16.84 -11.36 34.00
C HIS A 150 -17.57 -10.20 33.29
N PRO A 151 -17.21 -9.77 32.05
CA PRO A 151 -17.79 -8.57 31.43
C PRO A 151 -19.27 -8.65 31.03
N LEU A 152 -19.85 -9.86 31.08
CA LEU A 152 -21.30 -10.09 30.92
C LEU A 152 -22.05 -10.24 32.25
N PHE A 153 -21.37 -10.21 33.41
CA PHE A 153 -21.99 -10.44 34.72
C PHE A 153 -23.14 -9.47 35.02
N PRO A 154 -23.06 -8.14 34.73
CA PRO A 154 -24.18 -7.22 34.96
C PRO A 154 -25.41 -7.51 34.08
N ILE A 155 -25.24 -8.21 32.95
CA ILE A 155 -26.31 -8.63 32.03
C ILE A 155 -26.55 -10.15 32.01
N LYS A 156 -26.07 -10.90 33.00
CA LYS A 156 -26.35 -12.34 33.12
C LYS A 156 -27.86 -12.60 33.21
N SER A 157 -28.34 -13.56 32.44
CA SER A 157 -29.66 -14.21 32.56
C SER A 157 -29.44 -15.68 32.28
N ARG A 158 -29.90 -16.55 33.18
CA ARG A 158 -29.71 -18.00 33.06
C ARG A 158 -30.54 -18.57 31.92
N GLU A 159 -31.72 -17.99 31.73
CA GLU A 159 -32.75 -18.34 30.76
C GLU A 159 -32.31 -18.00 29.33
N ALA A 160 -31.53 -16.92 29.15
CA ALA A 160 -30.90 -16.50 27.89
C ALA A 160 -29.65 -17.35 27.54
N GLY A 161 -29.75 -18.68 27.74
CA GLY A 161 -28.63 -19.62 27.84
C GLY A 161 -27.54 -19.49 26.76
N VAL A 162 -27.95 -19.27 25.50
CA VAL A 162 -27.05 -19.20 24.33
C VAL A 162 -25.95 -18.14 24.48
N PHE A 163 -26.27 -16.95 25.00
CA PHE A 163 -25.29 -15.85 25.12
C PHE A 163 -25.09 -15.32 26.55
N LEU A 164 -26.13 -15.25 27.38
CA LEU A 164 -26.06 -14.63 28.71
C LEU A 164 -26.11 -15.65 29.87
N GLY A 165 -26.29 -16.94 29.57
CA GLY A 165 -26.15 -18.05 30.51
C GLY A 165 -24.79 -18.76 30.44
N ASP A 166 -24.57 -19.69 31.37
CA ASP A 166 -23.34 -20.50 31.52
C ASP A 166 -23.41 -21.79 30.67
N THR A 167 -22.28 -22.37 30.28
CA THR A 167 -22.29 -23.55 29.37
C THR A 167 -22.87 -24.79 30.06
N ASP A 168 -22.58 -24.96 31.35
CA ASP A 168 -22.83 -26.21 32.07
C ASP A 168 -24.28 -26.35 32.60
N THR A 169 -25.26 -25.59 32.07
CA THR A 169 -26.67 -25.60 32.51
C THR A 169 -27.64 -26.21 31.50
N GLU A 170 -28.78 -26.72 31.97
CA GLU A 170 -29.83 -27.28 31.10
C GLU A 170 -30.46 -26.22 30.19
N GLU A 171 -30.54 -24.96 30.64
CA GLU A 171 -31.07 -23.85 29.81
C GLU A 171 -30.16 -23.56 28.61
N TRP A 172 -28.82 -23.67 28.76
CA TRP A 172 -27.93 -23.60 27.60
C TRP A 172 -28.12 -24.81 26.68
N LYS A 173 -28.18 -26.04 27.21
CA LYS A 173 -28.36 -27.25 26.40
C LYS A 173 -29.64 -27.20 25.56
N LEU A 174 -30.75 -26.74 26.16
CA LEU A 174 -32.03 -26.57 25.47
C LEU A 174 -31.94 -25.45 24.42
N ALA A 175 -31.56 -24.23 24.81
CA ALA A 175 -31.52 -23.12 23.88
C ALA A 175 -30.50 -23.32 22.72
N HIS A 176 -29.38 -24.02 22.98
CA HIS A 176 -28.40 -24.42 21.96
C HIS A 176 -28.83 -25.64 21.13
N LYS A 177 -29.91 -26.35 21.51
CA LYS A 177 -30.54 -27.37 20.67
C LYS A 177 -31.54 -26.73 19.69
N PHE A 178 -32.38 -25.82 20.18
CA PHE A 178 -33.48 -25.25 19.39
C PHE A 178 -33.11 -24.01 18.57
N LEU A 179 -32.24 -23.10 19.04
CA LEU A 179 -31.92 -21.88 18.27
C LEU A 179 -31.05 -22.11 17.03
N PRO A 180 -29.98 -22.94 17.04
CA PRO A 180 -29.10 -23.06 15.87
C PRO A 180 -29.74 -23.57 14.58
N PRO A 181 -30.71 -24.51 14.57
CA PRO A 181 -31.41 -24.91 13.35
C PRO A 181 -32.11 -23.74 12.63
N ALA A 182 -32.75 -22.83 13.37
CA ALA A 182 -33.40 -21.64 12.81
C ALA A 182 -32.41 -20.62 12.20
N LEU A 183 -31.15 -20.65 12.63
CA LEU A 183 -30.08 -19.78 12.11
C LEU A 183 -29.07 -20.56 11.24
N GLY A 184 -29.40 -21.80 10.88
CA GLY A 184 -28.57 -22.69 10.07
C GLY A 184 -28.59 -22.32 8.58
N PRO A 185 -27.60 -22.77 7.78
CA PRO A 185 -27.47 -22.38 6.37
C PRO A 185 -28.71 -22.61 5.50
N LYS A 186 -29.54 -23.62 5.81
CA LYS A 186 -30.79 -23.89 5.10
C LYS A 186 -31.88 -22.85 5.42
N ALA A 187 -32.09 -22.52 6.69
CA ALA A 187 -33.06 -21.51 7.14
C ALA A 187 -32.65 -20.10 6.68
N VAL A 188 -31.36 -19.78 6.78
CA VAL A 188 -30.81 -18.50 6.31
C VAL A 188 -31.04 -18.27 4.81
N ARG A 189 -31.02 -19.33 3.98
CA ARG A 189 -31.41 -19.23 2.55
C ARG A 189 -32.89 -18.93 2.35
N HIS A 190 -33.77 -19.49 3.20
CA HIS A 190 -35.20 -19.20 3.18
C HIS A 190 -35.49 -17.72 3.53
N TYR A 191 -34.68 -17.13 4.42
CA TYR A 191 -34.78 -15.73 4.83
C TYR A 191 -34.18 -14.70 3.85
N ALA A 192 -33.39 -15.12 2.86
CA ALA A 192 -32.70 -14.21 1.94
C ALA A 192 -33.62 -13.23 1.16
N PRO A 193 -34.82 -13.61 0.68
CA PRO A 193 -35.72 -12.66 0.02
C PRO A 193 -36.19 -11.51 0.95
N THR A 194 -36.46 -11.82 2.22
CA THR A 194 -36.84 -10.81 3.23
C THR A 194 -35.66 -9.90 3.60
N MET A 195 -34.43 -10.44 3.60
CA MET A 195 -33.22 -9.61 3.69
C MET A 195 -33.13 -8.65 2.50
N GLN A 196 -33.26 -9.16 1.26
CA GLN A 196 -33.17 -8.34 0.05
C GLN A 196 -34.21 -7.21 0.05
N LYS A 197 -35.48 -7.53 0.35
CA LYS A 197 -36.53 -6.52 0.48
C LYS A 197 -36.22 -5.45 1.55
N SER A 198 -35.54 -5.83 2.64
CA SER A 198 -35.18 -4.89 3.72
C SER A 198 -34.12 -3.87 3.32
N VAL A 199 -33.21 -4.19 2.37
CA VAL A 199 -32.26 -3.21 1.81
C VAL A 199 -32.88 -2.40 0.67
N GLU A 200 -33.76 -2.99 -0.14
CA GLU A 200 -34.50 -2.28 -1.19
C GLU A 200 -35.48 -1.24 -0.59
N GLU A 201 -36.10 -1.54 0.56
CA GLU A 201 -36.88 -0.56 1.34
C GLU A 201 -36.08 0.67 1.79
N ALA A 202 -34.75 0.56 1.90
CA ALA A 202 -33.86 1.65 2.27
C ALA A 202 -33.46 2.55 1.10
N PHE A 203 -33.61 2.10 -0.16
CA PHE A 203 -33.15 2.84 -1.34
C PHE A 203 -33.74 4.24 -1.41
N LYS A 204 -35.08 4.37 -1.35
CA LYS A 204 -35.77 5.67 -1.37
C LYS A 204 -35.27 6.69 -0.31
N VAL A 205 -34.66 6.22 0.78
CA VAL A 205 -34.10 7.08 1.83
C VAL A 205 -32.68 7.52 1.48
N PHE A 206 -31.89 6.66 0.84
CA PHE A 206 -30.57 7.03 0.32
C PHE A 206 -30.68 7.87 -0.96
N ASP A 207 -31.66 7.59 -1.82
CA ASP A 207 -32.02 8.42 -2.99
C ASP A 207 -32.40 9.83 -2.54
N GLU A 208 -33.29 9.96 -1.53
CA GLU A 208 -33.68 11.26 -0.96
C GLU A 208 -32.50 12.00 -0.30
N LEU A 209 -31.50 11.29 0.24
CA LEU A 209 -30.26 11.91 0.78
C LEU A 209 -29.32 12.37 -0.35
N ASP A 210 -29.24 11.65 -1.46
CA ASP A 210 -28.47 12.04 -2.66
C ASP A 210 -29.07 13.28 -3.33
N GLU A 211 -30.40 13.31 -3.52
CA GLU A 211 -31.13 14.47 -4.05
C GLU A 211 -30.89 15.76 -3.24
N ARG A 212 -30.66 15.62 -1.92
CA ARG A 212 -30.31 16.73 -1.01
C ARG A 212 -28.82 17.03 -0.94
N GLY A 213 -27.95 16.15 -1.45
CA GLY A 213 -26.50 16.21 -1.29
C GLY A 213 -26.02 16.04 0.15
N GLU A 214 -26.78 15.34 0.99
CA GLU A 214 -26.55 15.25 2.43
C GLU A 214 -25.63 14.07 2.81
N ALA A 215 -24.58 14.36 3.60
CA ALA A 215 -23.74 13.33 4.22
C ALA A 215 -24.39 12.80 5.51
N TRP A 216 -24.41 11.49 5.70
CA TRP A 216 -25.20 10.83 6.74
C TRP A 216 -24.36 9.93 7.65
N ASN A 217 -24.77 9.77 8.92
CA ASN A 217 -24.00 8.95 9.87
C ASN A 217 -24.14 7.45 9.56
N VAL A 218 -23.06 6.82 9.12
CA VAL A 218 -23.14 5.42 8.65
C VAL A 218 -23.64 4.46 9.72
N TYR A 219 -23.19 4.58 10.97
CA TYR A 219 -23.64 3.66 12.01
C TYR A 219 -25.14 3.78 12.28
N GLN A 220 -25.73 4.97 12.23
CA GLN A 220 -27.18 5.16 12.45
C GLN A 220 -28.02 4.48 11.37
N TYR A 221 -27.65 4.61 10.09
CA TYR A 221 -28.42 4.00 8.99
C TYR A 221 -28.14 2.50 8.85
N MET A 222 -26.92 2.04 9.14
CA MET A 222 -26.66 0.60 9.23
C MET A 222 -27.36 -0.03 10.43
N LEU A 223 -27.51 0.70 11.55
CA LEU A 223 -28.33 0.30 12.69
C LEU A 223 -29.81 0.19 12.30
N LYS A 224 -30.36 1.17 11.57
CA LYS A 224 -31.71 1.09 10.98
C LYS A 224 -31.86 -0.15 10.10
N LEU A 225 -30.91 -0.42 9.20
CA LEU A 225 -30.94 -1.54 8.24
C LEU A 225 -30.88 -2.91 8.92
N GLY A 226 -29.84 -3.16 9.72
CA GLY A 226 -29.68 -4.43 10.42
C GLY A 226 -30.84 -4.71 11.38
N SER A 227 -31.37 -3.68 12.07
CA SER A 227 -32.50 -3.89 12.99
C SER A 227 -33.83 -4.03 12.27
N GLN A 228 -34.05 -3.41 11.11
CA GLN A 228 -35.24 -3.63 10.26
C GLN A 228 -35.29 -5.10 9.79
N ALA A 229 -34.17 -5.62 9.25
CA ALA A 229 -34.10 -7.00 8.77
C ALA A 229 -34.24 -8.01 9.91
N VAL A 230 -33.50 -7.85 11.01
CA VAL A 230 -33.59 -8.72 12.19
C VAL A 230 -34.95 -8.62 12.87
N GLY A 231 -35.59 -7.45 12.90
CA GLY A 231 -36.96 -7.29 13.41
C GLY A 231 -37.95 -8.16 12.63
N LYS A 232 -37.90 -8.12 11.30
CA LYS A 232 -38.75 -8.95 10.43
C LYS A 232 -38.45 -10.43 10.60
N LEU A 233 -37.18 -10.81 10.59
CA LEU A 233 -36.73 -12.21 10.53
C LEU A 233 -36.75 -12.94 11.88
N VAL A 234 -36.49 -12.23 12.99
CA VAL A 234 -36.47 -12.82 14.32
C VAL A 234 -37.81 -12.64 15.03
N LEU A 235 -38.44 -11.46 14.92
CA LEU A 235 -39.64 -11.11 15.69
C LEU A 235 -40.93 -11.03 14.86
N GLY A 236 -40.86 -11.10 13.52
CA GLY A 236 -42.01 -10.86 12.65
C GLY A 236 -42.44 -9.38 12.58
N MET A 237 -41.59 -8.44 13.02
CA MET A 237 -41.95 -7.03 13.18
C MET A 237 -41.31 -6.13 12.11
N ASP A 238 -42.11 -5.26 11.49
CA ASP A 238 -41.60 -4.13 10.72
C ASP A 238 -41.38 -2.92 11.63
N PHE A 239 -40.13 -2.52 11.86
CA PHE A 239 -39.77 -1.37 12.69
C PHE A 239 -39.90 -0.02 11.96
N LYS A 240 -40.24 -0.01 10.66
CA LYS A 240 -40.56 1.18 9.86
C LYS A 240 -39.42 2.21 9.76
N HIS A 241 -38.17 1.79 9.97
CA HIS A 241 -36.98 2.66 9.99
C HIS A 241 -36.68 3.40 8.69
N PHE A 242 -37.20 2.91 7.56
CA PHE A 242 -37.11 3.53 6.24
C PHE A 242 -38.50 3.94 5.76
N THR A 243 -39.32 4.56 6.62
CA THR A 243 -40.55 5.22 6.15
C THR A 243 -40.23 6.54 5.43
N GLY A 244 -39.23 7.27 5.93
CA GLY A 244 -38.55 8.41 5.29
C GLY A 244 -37.22 8.69 6.01
N VAL A 245 -36.46 9.70 5.59
CA VAL A 245 -35.15 10.08 6.18
C VAL A 245 -35.21 10.23 7.70
N ASP A 246 -36.14 11.05 8.19
CA ASP A 246 -36.32 11.40 9.61
C ASP A 246 -37.03 10.33 10.46
N ALA A 247 -37.30 9.14 9.90
CA ALA A 247 -37.97 8.07 10.62
C ALA A 247 -37.18 7.69 11.90
N PRO A 248 -37.80 7.72 13.10
CA PRO A 248 -37.09 7.46 14.35
C PRO A 248 -36.68 5.99 14.46
N LEU A 249 -35.65 5.70 15.26
CA LEU A 249 -35.35 4.34 15.70
C LEU A 249 -36.48 3.81 16.59
N HIS A 250 -36.87 2.56 16.39
CA HIS A 250 -37.86 1.89 17.22
C HIS A 250 -37.38 1.74 18.67
N GLU A 251 -38.28 1.87 19.66
CA GLU A 251 -37.92 1.88 21.09
C GLU A 251 -37.08 0.67 21.49
N MET A 252 -37.44 -0.53 21.01
CA MET A 252 -36.71 -1.78 21.23
C MET A 252 -35.22 -1.65 20.89
N VAL A 253 -34.92 -1.03 19.74
CA VAL A 253 -33.55 -0.90 19.20
C VAL A 253 -32.76 0.10 20.03
N MET A 254 -33.38 1.23 20.40
CA MET A 254 -32.79 2.22 21.30
C MET A 254 -32.50 1.62 22.68
N LYS A 255 -33.43 0.84 23.25
CA LYS A 255 -33.28 0.20 24.56
C LYS A 255 -32.20 -0.88 24.56
N ILE A 256 -32.12 -1.70 23.51
CA ILE A 256 -31.03 -2.68 23.36
C ILE A 256 -29.67 -1.99 23.24
N ALA A 257 -29.55 -0.91 22.47
CA ALA A 257 -28.30 -0.14 22.38
C ALA A 257 -27.91 0.48 23.73
N GLU A 258 -28.86 1.10 24.45
CA GLU A 258 -28.69 1.64 25.81
C GLU A 258 -28.23 0.54 26.79
N ASN A 259 -28.82 -0.66 26.72
CA ASN A 259 -28.44 -1.80 27.57
C ASN A 259 -26.98 -2.26 27.34
N LEU A 260 -26.48 -2.18 26.10
CA LEU A 260 -25.08 -2.53 25.79
C LEU A 260 -24.09 -1.48 26.31
N GLU A 261 -24.38 -0.18 26.14
CA GLU A 261 -23.56 0.91 26.71
C GLU A 261 -23.54 0.82 28.24
N LEU A 262 -24.71 0.73 28.87
CA LEU A 262 -24.84 0.62 30.32
C LEU A 262 -24.15 -0.64 30.87
N ASN A 263 -24.20 -1.79 30.17
CA ASN A 263 -23.46 -2.97 30.60
C ASN A 263 -21.95 -2.73 30.63
N LYS A 264 -21.39 -2.12 29.57
CA LYS A 264 -19.96 -1.83 29.49
C LYS A 264 -19.55 -0.85 30.60
N ARG A 265 -20.31 0.23 30.80
CA ARG A 265 -20.08 1.21 31.88
C ARG A 265 -20.13 0.54 33.27
N VAL A 266 -21.14 -0.28 33.54
CA VAL A 266 -21.27 -0.97 34.83
C VAL A 266 -20.19 -2.04 35.04
N SER A 267 -19.88 -2.86 34.03
CA SER A 267 -18.88 -3.94 34.14
C SER A 267 -17.45 -3.43 34.33
N THR A 268 -17.10 -2.27 33.75
CA THR A 268 -15.75 -1.69 33.91
C THR A 268 -15.48 -1.10 35.30
N MET A 269 -16.53 -0.80 36.08
CA MET A 269 -16.43 -0.20 37.42
C MET A 269 -16.32 -1.22 38.57
N GLY A 270 -16.27 -2.51 38.26
CA GLY A 270 -16.12 -3.60 39.24
C GLY A 270 -17.44 -4.05 39.88
N ALA A 271 -17.40 -5.20 40.56
CA ALA A 271 -18.61 -5.91 41.00
C ALA A 271 -19.45 -5.17 42.06
N TRP A 272 -18.84 -4.31 42.88
CA TRP A 272 -19.56 -3.51 43.88
C TRP A 272 -20.50 -2.49 43.23
N TYR A 273 -20.07 -1.86 42.13
CA TYR A 273 -20.81 -0.81 41.45
C TYR A 273 -22.14 -1.32 40.87
N ALA A 274 -22.17 -2.54 40.34
CA ALA A 274 -23.37 -3.16 39.79
C ALA A 274 -24.56 -3.26 40.77
N ASN A 275 -24.29 -3.26 42.08
CA ASN A 275 -25.30 -3.35 43.13
C ASN A 275 -25.88 -1.99 43.57
N MET A 276 -25.36 -0.87 43.06
CA MET A 276 -25.84 0.46 43.48
C MET A 276 -27.32 0.68 43.11
N PRO A 277 -28.15 1.25 44.00
CA PRO A 277 -29.58 1.44 43.77
C PRO A 277 -29.92 2.67 42.88
N PHE A 278 -28.91 3.40 42.39
CA PHE A 278 -29.01 4.58 41.56
C PHE A 278 -27.95 4.58 40.44
N GLY A 279 -27.99 5.58 39.55
CA GLY A 279 -27.03 5.71 38.44
C GLY A 279 -27.21 4.64 37.35
N ASP A 280 -26.14 4.41 36.59
CA ASP A 280 -26.11 3.47 35.46
C ASP A 280 -26.57 2.03 35.84
N PRO A 281 -26.24 1.47 37.03
CA PRO A 281 -26.74 0.16 37.45
C PRO A 281 -28.27 0.10 37.63
N LYS A 282 -28.89 1.18 38.13
CA LYS A 282 -30.37 1.26 38.22
C LYS A 282 -30.98 1.32 36.82
N LYS A 283 -30.44 2.20 35.95
CA LYS A 283 -30.87 2.32 34.56
C LYS A 283 -30.78 0.99 33.84
N LEU A 284 -29.65 0.27 33.96
CA LEU A 284 -29.44 -1.04 33.33
C LEU A 284 -30.54 -2.05 33.69
N ARG A 285 -30.96 -2.11 34.97
CA ARG A 285 -32.06 -2.97 35.40
C ARG A 285 -33.41 -2.53 34.81
N GLN A 286 -33.69 -1.23 34.75
CA GLN A 286 -34.92 -0.68 34.17
C GLN A 286 -35.00 -0.89 32.66
N THR A 287 -33.90 -0.65 31.93
CA THR A 287 -33.80 -0.85 30.48
C THR A 287 -34.01 -2.31 30.10
N LYS A 288 -33.43 -3.27 30.84
CA LYS A 288 -33.72 -4.71 30.62
C LYS A 288 -35.19 -5.05 30.78
N ALA A 289 -35.81 -4.61 31.88
CA ALA A 289 -37.21 -4.92 32.16
C ALA A 289 -38.13 -4.41 31.04
N ARG A 290 -37.84 -3.22 30.48
CA ARG A 290 -38.56 -2.70 29.31
C ARG A 290 -38.33 -3.52 28.03
N ILE A 291 -37.11 -3.97 27.76
CA ILE A 291 -36.83 -4.86 26.60
C ILE A 291 -37.60 -6.18 26.73
N GLU A 292 -37.63 -6.76 27.93
CA GLU A 292 -38.32 -8.02 28.20
C GLU A 292 -39.85 -7.87 28.04
N GLU A 293 -40.44 -6.80 28.60
CA GLU A 293 -41.84 -6.42 28.42
C GLU A 293 -42.23 -6.31 26.94
N MET A 294 -41.49 -5.51 26.16
CA MET A 294 -41.76 -5.32 24.73
C MET A 294 -41.64 -6.61 23.92
N LEU A 295 -40.78 -7.55 24.31
CA LEU A 295 -40.64 -8.84 23.63
C LEU A 295 -41.76 -9.82 23.99
N LEU A 296 -42.25 -9.79 25.23
CA LEU A 296 -43.44 -10.54 25.61
C LEU A 296 -44.68 -10.03 24.86
N GLU A 297 -44.83 -8.72 24.70
CA GLU A 297 -45.85 -8.11 23.82
C GLU A 297 -45.72 -8.62 22.38
N SER A 298 -44.49 -8.66 21.84
CA SER A 298 -44.21 -9.11 20.47
C SER A 298 -44.54 -10.60 20.26
N ILE A 299 -44.14 -11.46 21.19
CA ILE A 299 -44.44 -12.91 21.15
C ILE A 299 -45.96 -13.16 21.23
N ALA A 300 -46.68 -12.37 22.02
CA ALA A 300 -48.14 -12.49 22.15
C ALA A 300 -48.90 -12.05 20.88
N GLN A 301 -48.28 -11.26 19.99
CA GLN A 301 -48.85 -10.78 18.73
C GLN A 301 -48.45 -11.60 17.51
N ALA A 302 -47.49 -12.53 17.64
CA ALA A 302 -46.95 -13.28 16.52
C ALA A 302 -47.97 -14.26 15.90
N SER A 303 -47.90 -14.41 14.57
CA SER A 303 -48.62 -15.46 13.84
C SER A 303 -48.19 -16.84 14.33
N ARG A 304 -49.16 -17.76 14.49
CA ARG A 304 -48.92 -19.15 14.85
C ARG A 304 -49.32 -20.05 13.68
N GLY A 305 -48.35 -20.74 13.08
CA GLY A 305 -48.65 -21.84 12.16
C GLY A 305 -49.36 -23.01 12.87
N GLU A 306 -50.23 -23.72 12.15
CA GLU A 306 -51.17 -24.69 12.74
C GLU A 306 -50.54 -26.04 13.14
N GLU A 307 -49.44 -26.45 12.49
CA GLU A 307 -48.81 -27.76 12.66
C GLU A 307 -47.49 -27.71 13.46
N ASP A 308 -47.29 -28.70 14.34
CA ASP A 308 -46.01 -28.93 15.04
C ASP A 308 -45.06 -29.76 14.15
N LEU A 309 -43.78 -29.39 14.14
CA LEU A 309 -42.82 -29.83 13.11
C LEU A 309 -41.45 -30.15 13.70
N GLU A 310 -40.76 -31.14 13.12
CA GLU A 310 -39.35 -31.44 13.44
C GLU A 310 -38.46 -30.21 13.20
N LEU A 311 -37.40 -30.08 14.01
CA LEU A 311 -36.52 -28.90 14.06
C LEU A 311 -36.05 -28.38 12.69
N GLN A 312 -35.79 -29.26 11.73
CA GLN A 312 -35.28 -28.87 10.41
C GLN A 312 -36.38 -28.45 9.43
N ASP A 313 -37.58 -29.04 9.54
CA ASP A 313 -38.73 -28.73 8.70
C ASP A 313 -39.45 -27.47 9.20
N ALA A 314 -39.55 -27.31 10.53
CA ALA A 314 -39.96 -26.06 11.16
C ALA A 314 -39.10 -24.89 10.66
N ALA A 315 -37.77 -25.05 10.61
CA ALA A 315 -36.84 -24.00 10.18
C ALA A 315 -36.92 -23.66 8.67
N LEU A 316 -37.61 -24.48 7.87
CA LEU A 316 -37.82 -24.27 6.44
C LEU A 316 -39.24 -23.80 6.09
N LYS A 317 -40.19 -23.96 7.01
CA LYS A 317 -41.59 -23.53 6.89
C LYS A 317 -41.92 -22.30 7.73
N ALA A 318 -41.01 -21.82 8.58
CA ALA A 318 -41.24 -20.72 9.52
C ALA A 318 -41.01 -19.35 8.88
N GLU A 319 -42.00 -18.45 9.02
CA GLU A 319 -41.92 -17.08 8.52
C GLU A 319 -40.82 -16.28 9.23
N ASN A 320 -40.60 -16.57 10.51
CA ASN A 320 -39.65 -15.90 11.41
C ASN A 320 -39.28 -16.81 12.60
N VAL A 321 -38.34 -16.38 13.44
CA VAL A 321 -37.85 -17.20 14.57
C VAL A 321 -38.87 -17.38 15.71
N VAL A 322 -39.85 -16.47 15.90
CA VAL A 322 -40.94 -16.69 16.87
C VAL A 322 -41.85 -17.82 16.42
N ASP A 323 -42.32 -17.78 15.18
CA ASP A 323 -43.13 -18.84 14.56
C ASP A 323 -42.39 -20.18 14.55
N TYR A 324 -41.07 -20.16 14.27
CA TYR A 324 -40.22 -21.33 14.45
C TYR A 324 -40.30 -21.91 15.86
N PHE A 325 -40.08 -21.10 16.92
CA PHE A 325 -40.11 -21.59 18.30
C PHE A 325 -41.50 -22.09 18.74
N LEU A 326 -42.59 -21.56 18.17
CA LEU A 326 -43.95 -22.02 18.44
C LEU A 326 -44.18 -23.45 17.88
N ARG A 327 -43.62 -23.78 16.71
CA ARG A 327 -43.84 -25.05 16.01
C ARG A 327 -42.76 -26.12 16.22
N ALA A 328 -41.52 -25.72 16.46
CA ALA A 328 -40.38 -26.63 16.46
C ALA A 328 -40.37 -27.58 17.67
N GLN A 329 -40.37 -28.89 17.38
CA GLN A 329 -40.15 -29.96 18.35
C GLN A 329 -38.93 -30.82 17.97
N ASP A 330 -38.37 -31.51 18.96
CA ASP A 330 -37.35 -32.53 18.75
C ASP A 330 -37.96 -33.90 18.43
N SER A 331 -37.10 -34.85 18.04
CA SER A 331 -37.42 -36.25 17.73
C SER A 331 -38.06 -37.08 18.87
N LYS A 332 -38.38 -36.44 20.01
CA LYS A 332 -39.09 -37.02 21.15
C LYS A 332 -40.35 -36.21 21.50
N GLY A 333 -40.75 -35.25 20.67
CA GLY A 333 -41.91 -34.37 20.86
C GLY A 333 -41.69 -33.24 21.89
N ASN A 334 -40.46 -32.98 22.33
CA ASN A 334 -40.19 -31.88 23.26
C ASN A 334 -40.00 -30.58 22.50
N LYS A 335 -40.46 -29.47 23.08
CA LYS A 335 -40.24 -28.11 22.59
C LYS A 335 -39.30 -27.34 23.50
N LEU A 336 -38.81 -26.20 23.02
CA LEU A 336 -38.20 -25.19 23.90
C LEU A 336 -39.26 -24.72 24.94
N PRO A 337 -38.94 -24.57 26.23
CA PRO A 337 -39.91 -24.08 27.20
C PRO A 337 -40.29 -22.60 26.93
N PRO A 338 -41.57 -22.19 27.05
CA PRO A 338 -41.99 -20.80 26.82
C PRO A 338 -41.21 -19.76 27.63
N ALA A 339 -40.80 -20.10 28.86
CA ALA A 339 -39.97 -19.23 29.71
C ALA A 339 -38.57 -18.94 29.13
N GLN A 340 -38.08 -19.72 28.16
CA GLN A 340 -36.83 -19.49 27.46
C GLN A 340 -37.00 -18.74 26.12
N PHE A 341 -38.25 -18.51 25.66
CA PHE A 341 -38.51 -17.84 24.38
C PHE A 341 -38.01 -16.39 24.40
N ALA A 342 -38.58 -15.54 25.26
CA ALA A 342 -38.20 -14.13 25.32
C ALA A 342 -36.69 -13.96 25.60
N PRO A 343 -36.05 -14.65 26.58
CA PRO A 343 -34.62 -14.54 26.81
C PRO A 343 -33.74 -14.98 25.62
N ALA A 344 -34.15 -15.99 24.84
CA ALA A 344 -33.44 -16.37 23.62
C ALA A 344 -33.66 -15.35 22.48
N LEU A 345 -34.87 -14.81 22.33
CA LEU A 345 -35.23 -13.79 21.33
C LEU A 345 -34.60 -12.42 21.61
N VAL A 346 -34.44 -12.00 22.89
CA VAL A 346 -33.63 -10.84 23.29
C VAL A 346 -32.23 -10.96 22.68
N VAL A 347 -31.60 -12.12 22.89
CA VAL A 347 -30.24 -12.41 22.45
C VAL A 347 -30.14 -12.46 20.93
N ALA A 348 -31.03 -13.20 20.26
CA ALA A 348 -31.03 -13.32 18.81
C ALA A 348 -31.23 -11.96 18.13
N THR A 349 -32.19 -11.17 18.61
CA THR A 349 -32.48 -9.82 18.11
C THR A 349 -31.29 -8.89 18.35
N GLY A 350 -30.90 -8.70 19.61
CA GLY A 350 -29.91 -7.70 19.98
C GLY A 350 -28.49 -8.03 19.51
N ALA A 351 -28.06 -9.28 19.58
CA ALA A 351 -26.75 -9.69 19.06
C ALA A 351 -26.72 -9.69 17.53
N GLY A 352 -27.82 -10.08 16.87
CA GLY A 352 -27.97 -10.05 15.42
C GLY A 352 -27.73 -8.64 14.88
N PHE A 353 -28.65 -7.71 15.15
CA PHE A 353 -28.56 -6.42 14.47
C PHE A 353 -27.35 -5.60 14.90
N THR A 354 -26.95 -5.59 16.18
CA THR A 354 -25.86 -4.71 16.63
C THR A 354 -24.50 -5.09 16.03
N THR A 355 -24.24 -6.40 15.86
CA THR A 355 -23.00 -6.88 15.24
C THR A 355 -23.01 -6.74 13.72
N THR A 356 -24.12 -7.09 13.05
CA THR A 356 -24.28 -6.87 11.60
C THR A 356 -24.13 -5.37 11.26
N SER A 357 -24.81 -4.48 11.99
CA SER A 357 -24.76 -3.02 11.76
C SER A 357 -23.36 -2.45 11.93
N SER A 358 -22.62 -2.91 12.95
CA SER A 358 -21.24 -2.49 13.18
C SER A 358 -20.31 -2.99 12.07
N LEU A 359 -20.51 -4.22 11.58
CA LEU A 359 -19.73 -4.77 10.47
C LEU A 359 -20.02 -4.06 9.15
N LEU A 360 -21.28 -3.83 8.81
CA LEU A 360 -21.68 -3.01 7.65
C LEU A 360 -21.06 -1.62 7.69
N SER A 361 -21.02 -1.00 8.88
CA SER A 361 -20.37 0.30 9.07
C SER A 361 -18.88 0.28 8.74
N TRP A 362 -18.17 -0.79 9.15
CA TRP A 362 -16.75 -0.97 8.80
C TRP A 362 -16.53 -1.41 7.35
N LEU A 363 -17.50 -2.07 6.72
CA LEU A 363 -17.47 -2.42 5.30
C LEU A 363 -17.59 -1.16 4.44
N LEU A 364 -18.61 -0.31 4.68
CA LEU A 364 -18.75 0.99 4.02
C LEU A 364 -17.52 1.88 4.27
N TYR A 365 -16.99 1.90 5.51
CA TYR A 365 -15.73 2.59 5.80
C TYR A 365 -14.58 2.04 4.96
N SER A 366 -14.47 0.72 4.83
CA SER A 366 -13.39 0.10 4.06
C SER A 366 -13.50 0.37 2.55
N LEU A 367 -14.72 0.41 2.00
CA LEU A 367 -14.97 0.77 0.59
C LEU A 367 -14.51 2.20 0.27
N VAL A 368 -14.75 3.14 1.19
CA VAL A 368 -14.44 4.56 1.00
C VAL A 368 -13.00 4.90 1.38
N GLN A 369 -12.45 4.27 2.43
CA GLN A 369 -11.13 4.59 2.96
C GLN A 369 -9.99 3.94 2.17
N TYR A 370 -10.22 2.78 1.58
CA TYR A 370 -9.20 2.00 0.88
C TYR A 370 -9.44 2.03 -0.63
N GLU A 371 -8.60 2.80 -1.30
CA GLU A 371 -8.62 3.07 -2.74
C GLU A 371 -8.77 1.78 -3.59
N GLY A 372 -9.64 1.83 -4.59
CA GLY A 372 -9.88 0.72 -5.52
C GLY A 372 -10.75 -0.42 -4.98
N THR A 373 -11.15 -0.41 -3.70
CA THR A 373 -11.93 -1.53 -3.13
C THR A 373 -13.40 -1.51 -3.53
N GLN A 374 -13.99 -0.33 -3.65
CA GLN A 374 -15.36 -0.14 -4.15
C GLN A 374 -15.48 -0.49 -5.63
N GLU A 375 -14.51 -0.04 -6.43
CA GLU A 375 -14.45 -0.29 -7.88
C GLU A 375 -14.25 -1.78 -8.18
N ARG A 376 -13.38 -2.46 -7.43
CA ARG A 376 -13.18 -3.92 -7.56
C ARG A 376 -14.39 -4.73 -7.12
N LEU A 377 -15.14 -4.27 -6.11
CA LEU A 377 -16.38 -4.93 -5.72
C LEU A 377 -17.45 -4.75 -6.80
N LEU A 378 -17.64 -3.53 -7.32
CA LEU A 378 -18.56 -3.30 -8.45
C LEU A 378 -18.18 -4.17 -9.65
N GLN A 379 -16.89 -4.21 -10.02
CA GLN A 379 -16.45 -5.01 -11.17
C GLN A 379 -16.77 -6.49 -10.99
N GLU A 380 -16.60 -7.06 -9.78
CA GLU A 380 -17.01 -8.45 -9.53
C GLU A 380 -18.52 -8.67 -9.67
N LEU A 381 -19.37 -7.67 -9.36
CA LEU A 381 -20.81 -7.76 -9.62
C LEU A 381 -21.11 -7.75 -11.12
N ILE A 382 -20.48 -6.84 -11.88
CA ILE A 382 -20.61 -6.74 -13.34
C ILE A 382 -20.14 -8.04 -14.02
N ASP A 383 -18.98 -8.57 -13.60
CA ASP A 383 -18.41 -9.83 -14.10
C ASP A 383 -19.29 -11.08 -13.80
N ASN A 384 -20.33 -10.93 -12.97
CA ASN A 384 -21.30 -11.97 -12.61
C ASN A 384 -22.73 -11.64 -13.07
N ASP A 385 -22.88 -10.80 -14.10
CA ASP A 385 -24.16 -10.44 -14.73
C ASP A 385 -25.17 -9.78 -13.75
N TRP A 386 -24.70 -8.98 -12.80
CA TRP A 386 -25.55 -8.31 -11.81
C TRP A 386 -26.25 -7.07 -12.37
N ASP A 387 -27.55 -6.93 -12.10
CA ASP A 387 -28.41 -5.80 -12.47
C ASP A 387 -29.29 -5.30 -11.30
N GLU A 388 -30.19 -4.33 -11.53
CA GLU A 388 -31.07 -3.78 -10.47
C GLU A 388 -32.04 -4.85 -9.90
N ASP A 389 -32.64 -5.66 -10.78
CA ASP A 389 -33.65 -6.66 -10.46
C ASP A 389 -33.07 -7.97 -9.90
N THR A 390 -31.74 -8.13 -9.95
CA THR A 390 -31.00 -9.33 -9.56
C THR A 390 -31.44 -9.84 -8.18
N GLN A 391 -31.86 -11.10 -8.16
CA GLN A 391 -32.27 -11.81 -6.95
C GLN A 391 -31.05 -12.46 -6.30
N VAL A 392 -30.77 -12.11 -5.05
CA VAL A 392 -29.52 -12.48 -4.39
C VAL A 392 -29.59 -13.91 -3.85
N THR A 393 -29.25 -14.86 -4.73
CA THR A 393 -29.22 -16.29 -4.40
C THR A 393 -27.94 -16.73 -3.68
N ALA A 394 -27.99 -17.90 -3.05
CA ALA A 394 -26.80 -18.52 -2.45
C ALA A 394 -25.74 -18.86 -3.52
N ASP A 395 -26.16 -19.28 -4.72
CA ASP A 395 -25.22 -19.67 -5.77
C ASP A 395 -24.54 -18.46 -6.39
N LEU A 396 -25.25 -17.34 -6.57
CA LEU A 396 -24.65 -16.07 -6.97
C LEU A 396 -23.63 -15.57 -5.93
N THR A 397 -24.02 -15.51 -4.65
CA THR A 397 -23.14 -15.03 -3.57
C THR A 397 -21.97 -15.97 -3.22
N ASN A 398 -21.93 -17.18 -3.78
CA ASN A 398 -20.77 -18.08 -3.76
C ASN A 398 -19.76 -17.80 -4.88
N LYS A 399 -20.17 -17.15 -5.99
CA LYS A 399 -19.26 -16.72 -7.06
C LYS A 399 -18.48 -15.44 -6.71
N LEU A 400 -19.01 -14.63 -5.78
CA LEU A 400 -18.41 -13.36 -5.36
C LEU A 400 -17.21 -13.58 -4.41
N THR A 401 -16.08 -14.00 -4.99
CA THR A 401 -14.85 -14.35 -4.27
C THR A 401 -14.13 -13.15 -3.66
N TYR A 402 -14.14 -12.00 -4.34
CA TYR A 402 -13.56 -10.74 -3.87
C TYR A 402 -14.40 -10.17 -2.74
N LEU A 403 -15.74 -10.19 -2.83
CA LEU A 403 -16.63 -9.87 -1.70
C LEU A 403 -16.27 -10.71 -0.46
N ASP A 404 -16.09 -12.03 -0.62
CA ASP A 404 -15.73 -12.91 0.50
C ASP A 404 -14.35 -12.58 1.10
N LYS A 405 -13.37 -12.22 0.27
CA LYS A 405 -12.04 -11.77 0.75
C LYS A 405 -12.11 -10.38 1.40
N PHE A 406 -12.90 -9.47 0.86
CA PHE A 406 -13.10 -8.11 1.36
C PHE A 406 -13.79 -8.10 2.74
N ILE A 407 -14.83 -8.92 2.92
CA ILE A 407 -15.46 -9.13 4.22
C ILE A 407 -14.44 -9.66 5.22
N LYS A 408 -13.61 -10.64 4.82
CA LYS A 408 -12.60 -11.23 5.72
C LYS A 408 -11.50 -10.23 6.11
N GLU A 409 -11.00 -9.43 5.18
CA GLU A 409 -10.00 -8.41 5.49
C GLU A 409 -10.58 -7.28 6.36
N THR A 410 -11.84 -6.89 6.14
CA THR A 410 -12.56 -5.95 7.00
C THR A 410 -12.73 -6.50 8.43
N GLN A 411 -13.21 -7.74 8.58
CA GLN A 411 -13.32 -8.40 9.88
C GLN A 411 -11.95 -8.60 10.57
N ARG A 412 -10.87 -8.76 9.80
CA ARG A 412 -9.51 -8.79 10.34
C ARG A 412 -9.07 -7.40 10.84
N ARG A 413 -9.16 -6.38 9.99
CA ARG A 413 -8.61 -5.05 10.27
C ARG A 413 -9.43 -4.26 11.29
N HIS A 414 -10.75 -4.40 11.26
CA HIS A 414 -11.76 -3.60 11.96
C HIS A 414 -12.75 -4.47 12.76
N ASN A 415 -12.27 -5.56 13.37
CA ASN A 415 -13.09 -6.56 14.04
C ASN A 415 -14.24 -5.95 14.89
N PRO A 416 -15.51 -6.08 14.46
CA PRO A 416 -16.66 -5.47 15.13
C PRO A 416 -17.18 -6.26 16.33
N SER A 417 -16.66 -7.48 16.52
CA SER A 417 -17.27 -8.45 17.42
C SER A 417 -16.95 -8.17 18.89
N TYR A 418 -17.91 -8.53 19.74
CA TYR A 418 -17.71 -8.58 21.17
C TYR A 418 -16.53 -9.50 21.54
N GLN A 419 -15.68 -9.06 22.46
CA GLN A 419 -14.50 -9.79 22.92
C GLN A 419 -14.90 -10.83 23.99
N PRO A 420 -14.88 -12.14 23.70
CA PRO A 420 -15.61 -13.14 24.47
C PRO A 420 -14.81 -13.73 25.64
N GLY A 421 -15.22 -13.43 26.87
CA GLY A 421 -14.60 -14.01 28.08
C GLY A 421 -14.81 -15.52 28.25
N ARG A 422 -13.85 -16.16 28.93
CA ARG A 422 -13.84 -17.56 29.39
C ARG A 422 -13.25 -17.65 30.78
N THR A 423 -13.63 -18.67 31.54
CA THR A 423 -13.27 -18.81 32.96
C THR A 423 -12.57 -20.14 33.20
N SER A 424 -11.46 -20.14 33.92
CA SER A 424 -10.74 -21.36 34.30
C SER A 424 -11.48 -22.18 35.37
N LYS A 425 -11.60 -23.49 35.15
CA LYS A 425 -12.27 -24.44 36.08
C LYS A 425 -11.39 -24.87 37.26
N LYS A 426 -10.07 -24.81 37.11
CA LYS A 426 -9.05 -25.26 38.07
C LYS A 426 -7.74 -24.50 37.87
N ASP A 427 -6.83 -24.59 38.85
CA ASP A 427 -5.45 -24.13 38.69
C ASP A 427 -4.75 -24.95 37.60
N MET A 428 -3.97 -24.29 36.74
CA MET A 428 -3.34 -24.94 35.59
C MET A 428 -2.07 -24.23 35.13
N ILE A 429 -1.36 -24.88 34.20
CA ILE A 429 -0.16 -24.34 33.56
C ILE A 429 -0.36 -24.32 32.04
N LEU A 430 -0.30 -23.12 31.45
CA LEU A 430 -0.51 -22.85 30.04
C LEU A 430 0.80 -22.96 29.22
N PRO A 431 0.71 -23.16 27.89
CA PRO A 431 1.84 -23.05 26.97
C PRO A 431 2.69 -21.81 27.23
N GLY A 432 4.00 -21.97 27.10
CA GLY A 432 5.01 -20.99 27.48
C GLY A 432 5.27 -20.88 28.98
N GLY A 433 4.65 -21.72 29.82
CA GLY A 433 4.92 -21.82 31.26
C GLY A 433 4.26 -20.72 32.09
N TYR A 434 3.01 -20.35 31.79
CA TYR A 434 2.25 -19.41 32.62
C TYR A 434 1.34 -20.18 33.58
N ARG A 435 1.43 -19.91 34.89
CA ARG A 435 0.42 -20.36 35.86
C ARG A 435 -0.84 -19.54 35.69
N LEU A 436 -2.00 -20.20 35.63
CA LEU A 436 -3.30 -19.55 35.68
C LEU A 436 -4.12 -20.15 36.83
N PRO A 437 -4.52 -19.36 37.84
CA PRO A 437 -5.40 -19.82 38.91
C PRO A 437 -6.80 -20.19 38.40
N LYS A 438 -7.52 -21.00 39.17
CA LYS A 438 -8.96 -21.21 39.06
C LYS A 438 -9.73 -19.88 39.10
N ASP A 439 -10.92 -19.85 38.48
CA ASP A 439 -11.84 -18.71 38.46
C ASP A 439 -11.21 -17.43 37.85
N SER A 440 -10.17 -17.60 37.04
CA SER A 440 -9.55 -16.53 36.25
C SER A 440 -10.36 -16.25 34.99
N VAL A 441 -10.84 -15.02 34.84
CA VAL A 441 -11.51 -14.56 33.62
C VAL A 441 -10.47 -14.18 32.57
N VAL A 442 -10.43 -14.93 31.46
CA VAL A 442 -9.53 -14.70 30.33
C VAL A 442 -10.31 -14.24 29.11
N ILE A 443 -9.81 -13.21 28.43
CA ILE A 443 -10.38 -12.64 27.21
C ILE A 443 -9.36 -12.85 26.07
N PRO A 444 -9.70 -13.66 25.06
CA PRO A 444 -9.00 -13.66 23.78
C PRO A 444 -9.33 -12.37 23.03
N ALA A 445 -8.33 -11.50 22.91
CA ALA A 445 -8.50 -10.16 22.36
C ALA A 445 -8.44 -10.22 20.82
N LEU A 446 -9.53 -10.66 20.21
CA LEU A 446 -9.71 -10.91 18.78
C LEU A 446 -9.14 -9.80 17.89
N HIS A 447 -9.37 -8.52 18.24
CA HIS A 447 -8.82 -7.38 17.51
C HIS A 447 -7.27 -7.42 17.46
N HIS A 448 -6.62 -7.73 18.58
CA HIS A 448 -5.15 -7.82 18.68
C HIS A 448 -4.61 -9.12 18.09
N ILE A 449 -5.37 -10.22 18.10
CA ILE A 449 -5.02 -11.47 17.38
C ILE A 449 -4.99 -11.20 15.87
N HIS A 450 -6.03 -10.54 15.34
CA HIS A 450 -6.20 -10.24 13.92
C HIS A 450 -5.22 -9.19 13.39
N ASN A 451 -4.65 -8.36 14.26
CA ASN A 451 -3.63 -7.36 13.93
C ASN A 451 -2.23 -7.70 14.49
N ASN A 452 -2.03 -8.94 14.96
CA ASN A 452 -0.75 -9.38 15.51
C ASN A 452 0.32 -9.47 14.42
N GLY A 453 1.28 -8.54 14.42
CA GLY A 453 2.38 -8.46 13.45
C GLY A 453 3.40 -9.61 13.49
N LYS A 454 3.25 -10.59 14.41
CA LYS A 454 4.00 -11.86 14.35
C LYS A 454 3.32 -12.89 13.44
N ILE A 455 2.05 -12.70 13.13
CA ILE A 455 1.20 -13.61 12.34
C ILE A 455 0.94 -12.99 10.97
N TRP A 456 0.38 -11.78 10.98
CA TRP A 456 -0.06 -11.07 9.79
C TRP A 456 1.07 -10.21 9.25
N GLU A 457 1.39 -10.38 7.97
CA GLU A 457 2.35 -9.53 7.29
C GLU A 457 1.71 -8.16 6.98
N ASN A 458 2.43 -7.09 7.32
CA ASN A 458 1.94 -5.71 7.23
C ASN A 458 0.52 -5.58 7.81
N PRO A 459 0.30 -5.85 9.12
CA PRO A 459 -1.04 -6.01 9.71
C PRO A 459 -1.92 -4.76 9.57
N ASN A 460 -1.30 -3.59 9.49
CA ASN A 460 -1.98 -2.30 9.36
C ASN A 460 -2.40 -1.99 7.91
N ARG A 461 -1.83 -2.66 6.90
CA ARG A 461 -2.24 -2.55 5.49
C ARG A 461 -3.53 -3.33 5.33
N PHE A 462 -4.56 -2.67 4.80
CA PHE A 462 -5.74 -3.34 4.27
C PHE A 462 -5.35 -3.94 2.92
N ASP A 463 -5.43 -5.26 2.82
CA ASP A 463 -4.95 -6.03 1.68
C ASP A 463 -5.91 -7.21 1.46
N VAL A 464 -6.77 -7.11 0.46
CA VAL A 464 -7.82 -8.12 0.20
C VAL A 464 -7.21 -9.37 -0.45
N ASP A 465 -6.14 -9.24 -1.22
CA ASP A 465 -5.53 -10.35 -1.95
C ASP A 465 -4.59 -11.17 -1.05
N ARG A 466 -4.26 -10.68 0.16
CA ARG A 466 -3.54 -11.46 1.18
C ARG A 466 -4.14 -12.85 1.39
N TRP A 467 -5.46 -12.99 1.25
CA TRP A 467 -6.21 -14.23 1.52
C TRP A 467 -5.86 -15.38 0.57
N ASP A 468 -5.31 -15.07 -0.60
CA ASP A 468 -4.88 -16.06 -1.59
C ASP A 468 -3.42 -16.51 -1.38
N THR A 469 -2.65 -15.81 -0.54
CA THR A 469 -1.25 -16.18 -0.26
C THR A 469 -1.14 -17.45 0.59
N ASP A 470 -0.16 -18.30 0.27
CA ASP A 470 0.08 -19.55 1.03
C ASP A 470 0.38 -19.31 2.51
N LYS A 471 0.98 -18.15 2.82
CA LYS A 471 1.22 -17.73 4.20
C LYS A 471 -0.06 -17.48 4.99
N VAL A 472 -1.09 -16.92 4.36
CA VAL A 472 -2.40 -16.75 5.00
C VAL A 472 -3.19 -18.05 4.96
N LYS A 473 -3.12 -18.85 3.89
CA LYS A 473 -3.73 -20.20 3.84
C LYS A 473 -3.19 -21.09 4.97
N GLY A 474 -1.87 -21.13 5.17
CA GLY A 474 -1.16 -21.86 6.23
C GLY A 474 -1.04 -21.11 7.57
N ARG A 475 -1.88 -20.11 7.84
CA ARG A 475 -1.88 -19.37 9.12
C ARG A 475 -2.17 -20.29 10.32
N PRO A 476 -1.66 -19.99 11.54
CA PRO A 476 -1.98 -20.76 12.73
C PRO A 476 -3.49 -20.85 12.99
N GLN A 477 -3.95 -21.99 13.50
CA GLN A 477 -5.33 -22.13 13.98
C GLN A 477 -5.63 -21.07 15.06
N GLY A 478 -6.83 -20.48 15.01
CA GLY A 478 -7.22 -19.37 15.88
C GLY A 478 -6.76 -17.98 15.41
N ALA A 479 -5.88 -17.87 14.41
CA ALA A 479 -5.35 -16.57 13.94
C ALA A 479 -6.41 -15.65 13.32
N TYR A 480 -7.47 -16.26 12.77
CA TYR A 480 -8.65 -15.57 12.25
C TYR A 480 -9.91 -16.19 12.88
N THR A 481 -10.44 -15.52 13.90
CA THR A 481 -11.58 -15.92 14.72
C THR A 481 -12.54 -14.74 14.93
N PRO A 482 -13.13 -14.18 13.86
CA PRO A 482 -14.00 -13.00 13.95
C PRO A 482 -15.21 -13.20 14.87
N PHE A 483 -15.68 -14.43 15.05
CA PHE A 483 -16.85 -14.74 15.87
C PHE A 483 -16.58 -15.84 16.92
N ALA A 484 -15.36 -15.82 17.48
CA ALA A 484 -14.80 -16.89 18.32
C ALA A 484 -14.74 -18.25 17.60
N GLN A 485 -14.59 -19.33 18.37
CA GLN A 485 -14.61 -20.72 17.89
C GLN A 485 -15.08 -21.66 19.01
N GLY A 486 -15.17 -22.96 18.72
CA GLY A 486 -15.61 -24.00 19.67
C GLY A 486 -17.12 -23.99 19.93
N PRO A 487 -17.62 -24.74 20.92
CA PRO A 487 -19.06 -24.90 21.20
C PRO A 487 -19.81 -23.62 21.61
N ARG A 488 -19.09 -22.50 21.72
CA ARG A 488 -19.61 -21.18 22.09
C ARG A 488 -19.24 -20.10 21.06
N MET A 489 -19.03 -20.50 19.80
CA MET A 489 -18.96 -19.61 18.65
C MET A 489 -20.31 -18.93 18.37
N CYS A 490 -20.34 -17.88 17.55
CA CYS A 490 -21.59 -17.19 17.23
C CYS A 490 -22.56 -18.11 16.45
N VAL A 491 -23.73 -18.37 17.04
CA VAL A 491 -24.81 -19.15 16.41
C VAL A 491 -25.38 -18.43 15.18
N GLY A 492 -25.46 -17.10 15.22
CA GLY A 492 -25.96 -16.26 14.11
C GLY A 492 -24.92 -15.96 13.02
N PHE A 493 -23.74 -16.58 13.01
CA PHE A 493 -22.67 -16.23 12.07
C PHE A 493 -23.10 -16.33 10.59
N ASN A 494 -23.77 -17.43 10.21
CA ASN A 494 -24.22 -17.63 8.83
C ASN A 494 -25.33 -16.63 8.46
N PHE A 495 -26.22 -16.31 9.41
CA PHE A 495 -27.28 -15.32 9.23
C PHE A 495 -26.68 -13.93 8.95
N ALA A 496 -25.80 -13.45 9.81
CA ALA A 496 -25.15 -12.14 9.65
C ALA A 496 -24.27 -12.06 8.38
N LEU A 497 -23.59 -13.15 8.02
CA LEU A 497 -22.83 -13.22 6.77
C LEU A 497 -23.74 -13.16 5.54
N GLN A 498 -24.92 -13.78 5.57
CA GLN A 498 -25.91 -13.69 4.50
C GLN A 498 -26.49 -12.28 4.40
N GLU A 499 -26.86 -11.64 5.51
CA GLU A 499 -27.31 -10.23 5.52
C GLU A 499 -26.31 -9.34 4.78
N ILE A 500 -25.02 -9.47 5.09
CA ILE A 500 -23.95 -8.71 4.46
C ILE A 500 -23.79 -9.05 2.97
N LYS A 501 -23.83 -10.34 2.62
CA LYS A 501 -23.77 -10.82 1.22
C LYS A 501 -24.98 -10.41 0.39
N VAL A 502 -26.08 -9.98 1.01
CA VAL A 502 -27.26 -9.41 0.33
C VAL A 502 -27.19 -7.88 0.29
N PHE A 503 -26.96 -7.23 1.43
CA PHE A 503 -27.04 -5.77 1.52
C PHE A 503 -25.87 -5.08 0.82
N LEU A 504 -24.63 -5.54 1.00
CA LEU A 504 -23.46 -4.82 0.50
C LEU A 504 -23.42 -4.79 -1.04
N PRO A 505 -23.67 -5.89 -1.77
CA PRO A 505 -23.77 -5.84 -3.23
C PRO A 505 -24.88 -4.92 -3.75
N LYS A 506 -26.10 -5.02 -3.19
CA LYS A 506 -27.23 -4.14 -3.57
C LYS A 506 -26.91 -2.65 -3.34
N LEU A 507 -26.25 -2.32 -2.24
CA LEU A 507 -25.81 -0.95 -1.94
C LEU A 507 -24.71 -0.46 -2.88
N VAL A 508 -23.68 -1.28 -3.16
CA VAL A 508 -22.54 -0.91 -4.01
C VAL A 508 -22.89 -0.88 -5.50
N TYR A 509 -23.83 -1.70 -5.95
CA TYR A 509 -24.32 -1.65 -7.32
C TYR A 509 -25.07 -0.33 -7.61
N ARG A 510 -25.88 0.13 -6.64
CA ARG A 510 -26.72 1.34 -6.78
C ARG A 510 -25.98 2.64 -6.46
N TYR A 511 -25.14 2.65 -5.40
CA TYR A 511 -24.54 3.88 -4.88
C TYR A 511 -23.02 3.84 -4.86
N LYS A 512 -22.42 4.96 -5.28
CA LYS A 512 -21.03 5.32 -5.02
C LYS A 512 -20.94 6.06 -3.69
N PHE A 513 -20.28 5.45 -2.71
CA PHE A 513 -19.98 6.09 -1.44
C PHE A 513 -18.71 6.94 -1.54
N THR A 514 -18.74 8.18 -1.04
CA THR A 514 -17.61 9.12 -1.04
C THR A 514 -17.46 9.77 0.32
N LEU A 515 -16.24 9.96 0.83
CA LEU A 515 -16.00 10.57 2.14
C LEU A 515 -16.36 12.06 2.12
N ALA A 516 -17.22 12.53 3.03
CA ALA A 516 -17.59 13.94 3.10
C ALA A 516 -16.70 14.76 4.05
N GLN A 517 -15.95 14.12 4.96
CA GLN A 517 -15.12 14.77 5.97
C GLN A 517 -13.82 13.99 6.22
N ASP A 518 -12.67 14.66 6.09
CA ASP A 518 -11.37 14.12 6.48
C ASP A 518 -11.17 14.16 8.00
N GLY A 519 -10.75 13.04 8.59
CA GLY A 519 -10.42 12.98 10.01
C GLY A 519 -10.10 11.57 10.52
N PRO A 520 -9.59 11.44 11.76
CA PRO A 520 -9.47 10.15 12.42
C PRO A 520 -10.87 9.61 12.78
N ILE A 521 -11.07 8.31 12.56
CA ILE A 521 -12.28 7.63 13.04
C ILE A 521 -12.23 7.50 14.57
N GLU A 522 -13.27 8.01 15.21
CA GLU A 522 -13.55 7.85 16.63
C GLU A 522 -14.39 6.59 16.88
N TYR A 523 -14.12 5.92 17.99
CA TYR A 523 -14.93 4.80 18.50
C TYR A 523 -15.32 5.08 19.96
N ASP A 524 -16.44 4.53 20.39
CA ASP A 524 -16.89 4.64 21.79
C ASP A 524 -16.25 3.53 22.64
N PRO A 525 -15.32 3.86 23.57
CA PRO A 525 -14.70 2.87 24.45
C PRO A 525 -15.66 2.28 25.50
N TYR A 526 -16.81 2.94 25.71
CA TYR A 526 -17.89 2.52 26.60
C TYR A 526 -19.05 1.86 25.85
N PHE A 527 -18.92 1.58 24.55
CA PHE A 527 -19.80 0.63 23.86
C PHE A 527 -19.25 -0.81 23.93
N GLN A 528 -20.14 -1.79 23.85
CA GLN A 528 -19.76 -3.22 23.93
C GLN A 528 -19.10 -3.73 22.63
N LEU A 529 -19.31 -3.04 21.50
CA LEU A 529 -18.80 -3.34 20.17
C LEU A 529 -17.94 -2.17 19.64
N ILE A 530 -16.96 -2.47 18.78
CA ILE A 530 -16.09 -1.47 18.16
C ILE A 530 -16.75 -1.00 16.86
N ARG A 531 -17.12 0.28 16.78
CA ARG A 531 -17.87 0.89 15.66
C ARG A 531 -17.31 2.27 15.30
N PRO A 532 -17.41 2.72 14.02
CA PRO A 532 -17.02 4.07 13.62
C PRO A 532 -18.15 5.05 13.98
N ASN A 533 -17.92 5.97 14.92
CA ASN A 533 -18.95 6.90 15.40
C ASN A 533 -19.13 8.11 14.49
N ASN A 534 -18.04 8.63 13.92
CA ASN A 534 -17.97 9.90 13.19
C ASN A 534 -17.72 9.69 11.68
N PHE A 535 -18.16 8.56 11.11
CA PHE A 535 -18.03 8.30 9.68
C PHE A 535 -19.28 8.79 8.93
N PHE A 536 -19.08 9.80 8.07
CA PHE A 536 -20.11 10.46 7.27
C PHE A 536 -19.67 10.49 5.79
N PRO A 537 -20.12 9.53 4.97
CA PRO A 537 -20.03 9.61 3.52
C PRO A 537 -21.29 10.28 2.92
N THR A 538 -21.18 10.73 1.68
CA THR A 538 -22.31 10.86 0.76
C THR A 538 -22.50 9.53 0.00
N ALA A 539 -23.71 9.28 -0.48
CA ALA A 539 -24.05 8.14 -1.34
C ALA A 539 -24.68 8.70 -2.61
N THR A 540 -24.07 8.45 -3.77
CA THR A 540 -24.50 9.05 -5.05
C THR A 540 -24.90 7.98 -6.07
N GLU A 541 -26.00 8.16 -6.80
CA GLU A 541 -26.47 7.24 -7.88
C GLU A 541 -25.57 7.32 -9.16
N GLU A 542 -24.34 7.83 -9.05
CA GLU A 542 -23.40 8.08 -10.15
C GLU A 542 -22.92 6.79 -10.85
N MET A 543 -23.03 5.63 -10.20
CA MET A 543 -22.65 4.33 -10.76
C MET A 543 -23.66 3.80 -11.79
N LYS A 544 -24.96 4.07 -11.59
CA LYS A 544 -26.02 3.67 -12.53
C LYS A 544 -25.80 4.26 -13.93
N ARG A 545 -25.61 5.58 -14.01
CA ARG A 545 -25.40 6.28 -15.29
C ARG A 545 -24.21 5.75 -16.07
N LYS A 546 -23.09 5.42 -15.41
CA LYS A 546 -21.90 4.90 -16.10
C LYS A 546 -22.09 3.50 -16.66
N ILE A 547 -22.94 2.67 -16.04
CA ILE A 547 -23.24 1.32 -16.53
C ILE A 547 -24.20 1.40 -17.72
N GLU A 548 -25.26 2.22 -17.62
CA GLU A 548 -26.21 2.47 -18.72
C GLU A 548 -25.52 3.11 -19.94
N GLU A 549 -24.60 4.06 -19.73
CA GLU A 549 -23.78 4.68 -20.79
C GLU A 549 -22.76 3.69 -21.44
N THR A 550 -22.45 2.54 -20.81
CA THR A 550 -21.51 1.53 -21.36
C THR A 550 -22.16 0.35 -22.09
N ASN A 551 -23.49 0.23 -22.10
CA ASN A 551 -24.19 -0.91 -22.71
C ASN A 551 -24.50 -0.76 -24.21
N GLU A 552 -24.04 0.32 -24.87
CA GLU A 552 -23.87 0.29 -26.33
C GLU A 552 -22.60 -0.50 -26.70
N PRO A 553 -22.65 -1.44 -27.66
CA PRO A 553 -21.56 -2.37 -27.91
C PRO A 553 -20.33 -1.68 -28.53
N ALA A 554 -19.31 -1.42 -27.71
CA ALA A 554 -18.04 -0.85 -28.15
C ALA A 554 -17.28 -1.79 -29.12
N GLU A 555 -17.11 -1.38 -30.37
CA GLU A 555 -16.29 -2.09 -31.36
C GLU A 555 -14.81 -2.12 -30.95
N LYS A 556 -14.18 -3.28 -31.08
CA LYS A 556 -12.74 -3.46 -30.78
C LYS A 556 -11.87 -2.78 -31.84
N ALA A 557 -11.12 -1.76 -31.43
CA ALA A 557 -10.20 -1.02 -32.29
C ALA A 557 -9.04 -1.90 -32.85
N LYS A 558 -8.63 -1.63 -34.10
CA LYS A 558 -7.48 -2.25 -34.76
C LYS A 558 -6.24 -1.35 -34.69
N ALA A 559 -5.08 -1.93 -34.39
CA ALA A 559 -3.80 -1.24 -34.53
C ALA A 559 -3.45 -1.01 -36.02
N VAL A 560 -2.93 0.18 -36.36
CA VAL A 560 -2.60 0.57 -37.75
C VAL A 560 -1.09 0.74 -37.91
N THR A 561 -0.45 -0.18 -38.64
CA THR A 561 0.97 -0.11 -39.00
C THR A 561 1.16 0.55 -40.37
N GLY A 562 1.55 1.83 -40.40
CA GLY A 562 1.77 2.58 -41.63
C GLY A 562 3.15 2.35 -42.25
N GLN A 563 3.22 1.90 -43.51
CA GLN A 563 4.46 1.95 -44.30
C GLN A 563 4.72 3.37 -44.85
N PRO A 564 5.98 3.79 -45.02
CA PRO A 564 6.32 5.13 -45.52
C PRO A 564 6.08 5.25 -47.03
N ASP A 565 4.89 5.72 -47.41
CA ASP A 565 4.55 5.95 -48.81
C ASP A 565 5.35 7.13 -49.40
N LYS A 566 6.09 6.86 -50.49
CA LYS A 566 7.06 7.79 -51.11
C LYS A 566 6.38 8.76 -52.07
N GLY A 567 5.62 9.70 -51.52
CA GLY A 567 5.01 10.78 -52.31
C GLY A 567 4.30 11.85 -51.47
N PHE A 568 3.87 11.51 -50.26
CA PHE A 568 3.05 12.39 -49.42
C PHE A 568 3.84 13.57 -48.84
N SER A 569 3.30 14.78 -48.98
CA SER A 569 3.94 16.06 -48.68
C SER A 569 3.05 16.98 -47.82
N PHE A 570 3.59 18.09 -47.31
CA PHE A 570 2.80 19.05 -46.52
C PHE A 570 1.74 19.82 -47.34
N THR A 571 1.91 19.92 -48.66
CA THR A 571 0.88 20.49 -49.55
C THR A 571 -0.37 19.62 -49.65
N ASP A 572 -0.25 18.31 -49.40
CA ASP A 572 -1.38 17.36 -49.45
C ASP A 572 -2.24 17.39 -48.18
N LEU A 573 -1.79 18.10 -47.13
CA LEU A 573 -2.49 18.24 -45.84
C LEU A 573 -3.54 19.37 -45.81
N ALA A 574 -3.78 20.06 -46.93
CA ALA A 574 -4.76 21.15 -47.06
C ALA A 574 -4.61 22.30 -46.03
N LEU A 575 -3.37 22.58 -45.61
CA LEU A 575 -3.01 23.70 -44.73
C LEU A 575 -3.07 25.05 -45.47
N ASP A 576 -3.21 26.15 -44.70
CA ASP A 576 -3.09 27.52 -45.24
C ASP A 576 -1.73 27.71 -45.94
N PRO A 577 -1.66 28.31 -47.15
CA PRO A 577 -0.41 28.47 -47.89
C PRO A 577 0.73 29.13 -47.10
N ARG A 578 0.42 30.02 -46.16
CA ARG A 578 1.42 30.69 -45.28
C ARG A 578 2.05 29.70 -44.29
N LEU A 579 1.27 28.75 -43.78
CA LEU A 579 1.76 27.68 -42.91
C LEU A 579 2.62 26.68 -43.69
N VAL A 580 2.21 26.33 -44.92
CA VAL A 580 3.02 25.49 -45.82
C VAL A 580 4.37 26.16 -46.13
N GLN A 581 4.37 27.48 -46.38
CA GLN A 581 5.59 28.27 -46.58
C GLN A 581 6.48 28.28 -45.32
N ALA A 582 5.91 28.41 -44.12
CA ALA A 582 6.64 28.35 -42.86
C ALA A 582 7.31 26.98 -42.64
N VAL A 583 6.58 25.89 -42.91
CA VAL A 583 7.10 24.51 -42.82
C VAL A 583 8.26 24.27 -43.79
N ALA A 584 8.17 24.82 -45.01
CA ALA A 584 9.25 24.76 -45.99
C ALA A 584 10.51 25.52 -45.52
N GLU A 585 10.36 26.68 -44.87
CA GLU A 585 11.48 27.44 -44.31
C GLU A 585 12.15 26.72 -43.13
N GLN A 586 11.39 25.99 -42.30
CA GLN A 586 11.95 25.08 -41.28
C GLN A 586 12.64 23.83 -41.87
N LYS A 587 12.69 23.70 -43.21
CA LYS A 587 13.32 22.60 -43.97
C LYS A 587 12.70 21.22 -43.70
N PHE A 588 11.42 21.19 -43.35
CA PHE A 588 10.68 19.94 -43.19
C PHE A 588 10.27 19.43 -44.57
N SER A 589 10.94 18.38 -45.05
CA SER A 589 10.75 17.85 -46.41
C SER A 589 9.46 17.04 -46.59
N GLN A 590 9.08 16.25 -45.58
CA GLN A 590 7.86 15.42 -45.57
C GLN A 590 7.31 15.33 -44.14
N PRO A 591 5.98 15.18 -43.96
CA PRO A 591 5.38 15.01 -42.64
C PRO A 591 5.74 13.64 -42.06
N THR A 592 6.08 13.62 -40.76
CA THR A 592 6.31 12.40 -39.97
C THR A 592 5.03 11.58 -39.82
N LEU A 593 5.10 10.36 -39.29
CA LEU A 593 3.92 9.49 -39.19
C LEU A 593 2.83 10.14 -38.32
N VAL A 594 3.21 10.68 -37.15
CA VAL A 594 2.27 11.40 -36.28
C VAL A 594 1.68 12.64 -36.94
N GLN A 595 2.46 13.39 -37.71
CA GLN A 595 1.96 14.57 -38.44
C GLN A 595 0.98 14.17 -39.55
N ARG A 596 1.31 13.13 -40.33
CA ARG A 596 0.48 12.61 -41.42
C ARG A 596 -0.87 12.10 -40.94
N MET A 597 -0.91 11.43 -39.78
CA MET A 597 -2.14 10.89 -39.21
C MET A 597 -2.95 11.97 -38.46
N ALA A 598 -2.32 12.71 -37.54
CA ALA A 598 -3.05 13.63 -36.66
C ALA A 598 -3.52 14.93 -37.34
N ILE A 599 -2.73 15.51 -38.26
CA ILE A 599 -3.08 16.82 -38.86
C ILE A 599 -4.40 16.77 -39.64
N PRO A 600 -4.68 15.78 -40.53
CA PRO A 600 -5.95 15.73 -41.25
C PRO A 600 -7.18 15.52 -40.36
N ILE A 601 -7.03 14.80 -39.25
CA ILE A 601 -8.12 14.58 -38.27
C ILE A 601 -8.37 15.88 -37.50
N ALA A 602 -7.30 16.52 -37.01
CA ALA A 602 -7.39 17.78 -36.29
C ALA A 602 -7.95 18.91 -37.18
N LEU A 603 -7.60 19.00 -38.47
CA LEU A 603 -8.16 20.00 -39.39
C LEU A 603 -9.65 19.85 -39.67
N LYS A 604 -10.25 18.67 -39.41
CA LYS A 604 -11.71 18.45 -39.46
C LYS A 604 -12.43 18.95 -38.20
N GLY A 605 -11.70 19.37 -37.17
CA GLY A 605 -12.26 19.74 -35.87
C GLY A 605 -12.58 18.55 -34.97
N GLN A 606 -12.06 17.35 -35.28
CA GLN A 606 -12.26 16.14 -34.47
C GLN A 606 -11.26 16.10 -33.29
N ASP A 607 -11.69 15.51 -32.17
CA ASP A 607 -10.85 15.29 -30.99
C ASP A 607 -9.77 14.22 -31.26
N VAL A 608 -8.53 14.45 -30.81
CA VAL A 608 -7.38 13.59 -31.14
C VAL A 608 -6.60 13.19 -29.90
N LEU A 609 -6.49 11.89 -29.66
CA LEU A 609 -5.62 11.32 -28.64
C LEU A 609 -4.50 10.52 -29.31
N CYS A 610 -3.26 11.00 -29.22
CA CYS A 610 -2.12 10.36 -29.87
C CYS A 610 -1.04 9.89 -28.89
N LYS A 611 -0.66 8.61 -28.99
CA LYS A 611 0.54 8.02 -28.41
C LYS A 611 1.64 7.98 -29.48
N ALA A 612 2.71 8.73 -29.25
CA ALA A 612 3.90 8.71 -30.12
C ALA A 612 5.20 9.02 -29.35
N LYS A 613 6.31 8.41 -29.77
CA LYS A 613 7.62 8.54 -29.11
C LYS A 613 8.12 10.00 -29.08
N THR A 614 8.77 10.42 -28.00
CA THR A 614 9.38 11.75 -27.90
C THR A 614 10.35 11.96 -29.06
N GLY A 615 10.18 13.05 -29.83
CA GLY A 615 10.97 13.33 -31.03
C GLY A 615 10.30 12.99 -32.36
N SER A 616 9.14 12.29 -32.38
CA SER A 616 8.38 11.98 -33.61
C SER A 616 7.77 13.21 -34.30
N GLY A 617 7.83 14.39 -33.69
CA GLY A 617 7.26 15.63 -34.24
C GLY A 617 5.86 16.00 -33.73
N LYS A 618 5.43 15.44 -32.58
CA LYS A 618 4.15 15.73 -31.89
C LYS A 618 3.78 17.21 -31.86
N THR A 619 4.72 18.11 -31.53
CA THR A 619 4.48 19.56 -31.44
C THR A 619 3.93 20.16 -32.74
N ALA A 620 4.52 19.85 -33.90
CA ALA A 620 4.00 20.35 -35.17
C ALA A 620 2.65 19.70 -35.54
N ALA A 621 2.39 18.47 -35.08
CA ALA A 621 1.15 17.75 -35.34
C ALA A 621 -0.09 18.40 -34.71
N TYR A 622 0.05 19.13 -33.59
CA TYR A 622 -1.04 19.96 -33.03
C TYR A 622 -0.89 21.46 -33.32
N VAL A 623 0.32 22.03 -33.42
CA VAL A 623 0.48 23.47 -33.66
C VAL A 623 -0.04 23.87 -35.05
N LEU A 624 0.22 23.08 -36.10
CA LEU A 624 -0.24 23.38 -37.45
C LEU A 624 -1.78 23.44 -37.58
N PRO A 625 -2.56 22.44 -37.11
CA PRO A 625 -4.02 22.52 -37.16
C PRO A 625 -4.59 23.63 -36.26
N VAL A 626 -4.03 23.89 -35.07
CA VAL A 626 -4.46 25.01 -34.21
C VAL A 626 -4.24 26.37 -34.90
N LEU A 627 -3.08 26.58 -35.54
CA LEU A 627 -2.82 27.80 -36.32
C LEU A 627 -3.80 27.93 -37.50
N ALA A 628 -4.06 26.85 -38.22
CA ALA A 628 -5.03 26.85 -39.33
C ALA A 628 -6.46 27.16 -38.85
N GLY A 629 -6.87 26.61 -37.71
CA GLY A 629 -8.17 26.87 -37.07
C GLY A 629 -8.32 28.33 -36.66
N ILE A 630 -7.28 28.96 -36.10
CA ILE A 630 -7.26 30.38 -35.74
C ILE A 630 -7.33 31.27 -36.98
N LEU A 631 -6.54 30.99 -38.01
CA LEU A 631 -6.57 31.73 -39.27
C LEU A 631 -7.95 31.64 -39.95
N LYS A 632 -8.55 30.44 -39.97
CA LYS A 632 -9.91 30.21 -40.49
C LYS A 632 -10.96 30.97 -39.66
N ARG A 633 -10.85 30.96 -38.33
CA ARG A 633 -11.73 31.77 -37.47
C ARG A 633 -11.64 33.25 -37.82
N LYS A 634 -10.44 33.79 -38.02
CA LYS A 634 -10.26 35.24 -38.29
C LYS A 634 -10.80 35.72 -39.62
N THR A 635 -11.15 34.83 -40.55
CA THR A 635 -11.92 35.23 -41.75
C THR A 635 -13.41 35.42 -41.48
N THR A 636 -13.95 34.85 -40.39
CA THR A 636 -15.38 34.93 -40.02
C THR A 636 -15.64 35.79 -38.77
N ASP A 637 -14.75 35.77 -37.78
CA ASP A 637 -14.75 36.57 -36.56
C ASP A 637 -13.36 37.22 -36.35
N PRO A 638 -13.17 38.50 -36.71
CA PRO A 638 -11.90 39.19 -36.53
C PRO A 638 -11.68 39.73 -35.10
N GLU A 639 -12.61 39.53 -34.16
CA GLU A 639 -12.44 40.05 -32.79
C GLU A 639 -11.27 39.37 -32.06
N PRO A 640 -10.37 40.13 -31.41
CA PRO A 640 -9.29 39.56 -30.60
C PRO A 640 -9.83 38.74 -29.43
N ALA A 641 -9.41 37.48 -29.31
CA ALA A 641 -9.76 36.62 -28.18
C ALA A 641 -8.83 35.41 -28.07
N THR A 642 -8.66 34.87 -26.87
CA THR A 642 -8.00 33.59 -26.64
C THR A 642 -8.79 32.47 -27.34
N ALA A 643 -8.22 31.92 -28.41
CA ALA A 643 -8.82 30.85 -29.20
C ALA A 643 -8.20 29.47 -28.88
N ALA A 644 -6.96 29.43 -28.39
CA ALA A 644 -6.29 28.20 -27.99
C ALA A 644 -5.57 28.29 -26.63
N LEU A 645 -5.68 27.22 -25.84
CA LEU A 645 -4.97 27.03 -24.57
C LEU A 645 -4.12 25.76 -24.68
N ILE A 646 -2.82 25.90 -24.46
CA ILE A 646 -1.86 24.80 -24.52
C ILE A 646 -1.28 24.57 -23.12
N LEU A 647 -1.61 23.42 -22.53
CA LEU A 647 -1.17 22.99 -21.23
C LEU A 647 0.04 22.07 -21.35
N VAL A 648 1.10 22.41 -20.62
CA VAL A 648 2.39 21.69 -20.63
C VAL A 648 2.91 21.47 -19.20
N PRO A 649 3.62 20.37 -18.91
CA PRO A 649 4.08 20.06 -17.55
C PRO A 649 5.19 21.01 -17.03
N THR A 650 5.99 21.60 -17.92
CA THR A 650 7.18 22.36 -17.54
C THR A 650 7.31 23.71 -18.26
N ARG A 651 8.03 24.64 -17.60
CA ARG A 651 8.37 25.95 -18.17
C ARG A 651 9.23 25.80 -19.43
N GLU A 652 10.13 24.83 -19.39
CA GLU A 652 11.03 24.44 -20.46
C GLU A 652 10.31 23.90 -21.70
N LEU A 653 9.18 23.22 -21.54
CA LEU A 653 8.36 22.78 -22.67
C LEU A 653 7.55 23.95 -23.24
N ALA A 654 7.00 24.82 -22.39
CA ALA A 654 6.33 26.04 -22.87
C ALA A 654 7.24 26.92 -23.75
N ASP A 655 8.51 27.06 -23.38
CA ASP A 655 9.52 27.77 -24.20
C ASP A 655 9.78 27.10 -25.56
N GLN A 656 9.65 25.77 -25.65
CA GLN A 656 9.81 25.03 -26.91
C GLN A 656 8.57 25.18 -27.79
N VAL A 657 7.38 25.04 -27.21
CA VAL A 657 6.11 25.21 -27.94
C VAL A 657 5.92 26.64 -28.40
N PHE A 658 6.29 27.64 -27.59
CA PHE A 658 6.26 29.06 -27.97
C PHE A 658 7.12 29.33 -29.21
N LYS A 659 8.35 28.82 -29.24
CA LYS A 659 9.25 28.96 -30.40
C LYS A 659 8.75 28.21 -31.63
N ALA A 660 8.15 27.03 -31.45
CA ALA A 660 7.53 26.29 -32.55
C ALA A 660 6.37 27.10 -33.16
N ILE A 661 5.56 27.76 -32.33
CA ILE A 661 4.49 28.66 -32.78
C ILE A 661 5.05 29.89 -33.51
N GLU A 662 6.11 30.53 -33.01
CA GLU A 662 6.78 31.64 -33.73
C GLU A 662 7.32 31.19 -35.10
N GLN A 663 7.90 29.98 -35.16
CA GLN A 663 8.44 29.39 -36.41
C GLN A 663 7.34 29.07 -37.42
N PHE A 664 6.25 28.41 -37.02
CA PHE A 664 5.16 28.05 -37.93
C PHE A 664 4.22 29.21 -38.24
N SER A 665 4.20 30.27 -37.41
CA SER A 665 3.40 31.48 -37.68
C SER A 665 4.18 32.60 -38.38
N ALA A 666 5.45 32.41 -38.76
CA ALA A 666 6.30 33.46 -39.34
C ALA A 666 5.61 34.30 -40.46
N PHE A 667 4.96 33.62 -41.42
CA PHE A 667 4.24 34.23 -42.55
C PHE A 667 2.80 34.68 -42.24
N CYS A 668 2.30 34.46 -41.02
CA CYS A 668 1.01 34.96 -40.52
C CYS A 668 1.14 35.65 -39.14
N SER A 669 2.33 36.13 -38.79
CA SER A 669 2.68 36.72 -37.49
C SER A 669 1.96 38.04 -37.17
N LYS A 670 1.36 38.69 -38.18
CA LYS A 670 0.43 39.81 -38.00
C LYS A 670 -0.97 39.36 -37.59
N ASP A 671 -1.34 38.13 -37.92
CA ASP A 671 -2.67 37.56 -37.76
C ASP A 671 -2.78 36.65 -36.53
N VAL A 672 -1.68 36.12 -36.00
CA VAL A 672 -1.68 35.25 -34.80
C VAL A 672 -0.69 35.77 -33.75
N ARG A 673 -1.19 35.99 -32.53
CA ARG A 673 -0.40 36.38 -31.36
C ARG A 673 -0.41 35.29 -30.29
N ALA A 674 0.75 34.89 -29.80
CA ALA A 674 0.90 33.91 -28.72
C ALA A 674 1.54 34.54 -27.48
N VAL A 675 1.21 34.03 -26.30
CA VAL A 675 1.80 34.42 -24.99
C VAL A 675 2.08 33.16 -24.16
N LYS A 676 3.19 33.17 -23.42
CA LYS A 676 3.51 32.16 -22.39
C LYS A 676 3.33 32.73 -20.97
N LEU A 677 2.76 31.94 -20.05
CA LEU A 677 2.50 32.32 -18.65
C LEU A 677 3.40 31.58 -17.63
N THR A 678 4.42 30.86 -18.11
CA THR A 678 5.22 29.92 -17.31
C THR A 678 6.33 30.57 -16.48
N ASP A 679 6.63 31.86 -16.66
CA ASP A 679 7.73 32.53 -15.98
C ASP A 679 7.36 33.08 -14.58
N LYS A 680 8.37 33.40 -13.76
CA LYS A 680 8.22 34.18 -12.50
C LYS A 680 7.90 35.67 -12.79
N LEU A 681 7.00 35.91 -13.75
CA LEU A 681 6.42 37.23 -14.01
C LEU A 681 5.50 37.59 -12.84
N SER A 682 5.56 38.85 -12.42
CA SER A 682 4.59 39.37 -11.46
C SER A 682 3.18 39.37 -12.08
N ASP A 683 2.15 39.31 -11.24
CA ASP A 683 0.77 39.24 -11.72
C ASP A 683 0.32 40.52 -12.44
N ALA A 684 1.05 41.62 -12.27
CA ALA A 684 0.89 42.84 -13.07
C ALA A 684 1.36 42.64 -14.53
N VAL A 685 2.48 41.94 -14.74
CA VAL A 685 3.00 41.65 -16.09
C VAL A 685 2.14 40.59 -16.78
N GLN A 686 1.72 39.55 -16.07
CA GLN A 686 0.80 38.54 -16.62
C GLN A 686 -0.53 39.19 -17.06
N ARG A 687 -1.12 40.06 -16.23
CA ARG A 687 -2.30 40.86 -16.60
C ARG A 687 -2.06 41.75 -17.82
N SER A 688 -0.93 42.43 -17.90
CA SER A 688 -0.58 43.29 -19.04
C SER A 688 -0.47 42.49 -20.35
N LEU A 689 0.11 41.29 -20.32
CA LEU A 689 0.20 40.41 -21.48
C LEU A 689 -1.19 39.89 -21.91
N LEU A 690 -2.00 39.44 -20.95
CA LEU A 690 -3.34 38.88 -21.23
C LEU A 690 -4.34 39.96 -21.66
N ALA A 691 -4.21 41.20 -21.20
CA ALA A 691 -5.00 42.34 -21.64
C ALA A 691 -4.85 42.66 -23.14
N THR A 692 -3.83 42.13 -23.82
CA THR A 692 -3.68 42.25 -25.29
C THR A 692 -4.58 41.29 -26.07
N LEU A 693 -5.30 40.39 -25.39
CA LEU A 693 -6.13 39.31 -25.94
C LEU A 693 -5.36 38.47 -26.98
N PRO A 694 -4.32 37.74 -26.56
CA PRO A 694 -3.55 36.86 -27.43
C PRO A 694 -4.40 35.68 -27.90
N ASP A 695 -4.17 35.21 -29.12
CA ASP A 695 -4.91 34.10 -29.72
C ASP A 695 -4.55 32.75 -29.10
N ILE A 696 -3.29 32.58 -28.68
CA ILE A 696 -2.77 31.35 -28.07
C ILE A 696 -2.14 31.67 -26.71
N VAL A 697 -2.54 30.93 -25.68
CA VAL A 697 -1.91 30.98 -24.34
C VAL A 697 -1.26 29.64 -24.03
N ILE A 698 0.02 29.68 -23.64
CA ILE A 698 0.83 28.51 -23.29
C ILE A 698 1.18 28.56 -21.81
N SER A 699 0.83 27.54 -21.03
CA SER A 699 0.96 27.59 -19.58
C SER A 699 1.16 26.21 -18.94
N THR A 700 1.71 26.18 -17.73
CA THR A 700 1.46 25.05 -16.82
C THR A 700 0.04 25.15 -16.26
N PRO A 701 -0.61 24.04 -15.86
CA PRO A 701 -1.97 24.07 -15.34
C PRO A 701 -2.14 25.02 -14.15
N ALA A 702 -1.28 24.94 -13.13
CA ALA A 702 -1.27 25.86 -11.98
C ALA A 702 -1.27 27.35 -12.37
N ARG A 703 -0.51 27.74 -13.40
CA ARG A 703 -0.44 29.12 -13.87
C ARG A 703 -1.65 29.52 -14.73
N ALA A 704 -2.25 28.59 -15.46
CA ALA A 704 -3.50 28.85 -16.17
C ALA A 704 -4.64 29.04 -15.17
N TRP A 705 -4.79 28.10 -14.22
CA TRP A 705 -5.82 28.15 -13.19
C TRP A 705 -5.75 29.44 -12.36
N HIS A 706 -4.56 29.83 -11.91
CA HIS A 706 -4.34 31.09 -11.18
C HIS A 706 -4.83 32.34 -11.94
N ASN A 707 -4.66 32.38 -13.27
CA ASN A 707 -5.10 33.52 -14.08
C ASN A 707 -6.59 33.47 -14.45
N VAL A 708 -7.26 32.32 -14.28
CA VAL A 708 -8.71 32.16 -14.45
C VAL A 708 -9.45 32.51 -13.15
N ASN A 709 -9.05 31.93 -12.02
CA ASN A 709 -9.82 31.96 -10.76
C ASN A 709 -9.28 32.93 -9.68
N GLY A 710 -8.05 33.45 -9.80
CA GLY A 710 -7.49 34.39 -8.83
C GLY A 710 -8.14 35.78 -8.91
N ASN A 711 -7.87 36.64 -7.91
CA ASN A 711 -8.29 38.07 -7.82
C ASN A 711 -7.92 38.94 -9.04
N SER A 712 -7.21 38.39 -10.02
CA SER A 712 -6.82 39.02 -11.27
C SER A 712 -7.73 38.71 -12.47
N SER A 713 -8.49 37.60 -12.46
CA SER A 713 -9.37 37.07 -13.53
C SER A 713 -8.96 37.51 -14.96
N ALA A 714 -7.70 37.30 -15.29
CA ALA A 714 -7.02 37.93 -16.42
C ALA A 714 -7.13 37.11 -17.71
N LEU A 715 -7.28 35.79 -17.58
CA LEU A 715 -7.41 34.86 -18.70
C LEU A 715 -8.89 34.50 -18.90
N SER A 716 -9.52 35.11 -19.90
CA SER A 716 -10.86 34.69 -20.33
C SER A 716 -10.76 33.49 -21.26
N LEU A 717 -11.55 32.45 -20.98
CA LEU A 717 -11.68 31.23 -21.78
C LEU A 717 -13.00 31.18 -22.58
N SER A 718 -13.85 32.21 -22.53
CA SER A 718 -15.21 32.17 -23.07
C SER A 718 -15.31 31.97 -24.59
N LYS A 719 -14.30 32.40 -25.35
CA LYS A 719 -14.19 32.19 -26.81
C LYS A 719 -13.09 31.17 -27.19
N LEU A 720 -12.70 30.29 -26.27
CA LEU A 720 -11.77 29.20 -26.54
C LEU A 720 -12.39 28.24 -27.55
N SER A 721 -11.60 27.74 -28.50
CA SER A 721 -12.02 26.73 -29.48
C SER A 721 -11.09 25.53 -29.58
N HIS A 722 -9.86 25.63 -29.05
CA HIS A 722 -8.88 24.53 -29.01
C HIS A 722 -8.25 24.41 -27.62
N LEU A 723 -8.21 23.19 -27.09
CA LEU A 723 -7.42 22.81 -25.91
C LEU A 723 -6.37 21.79 -26.32
N VAL A 724 -5.12 21.99 -25.90
CA VAL A 724 -4.05 21.03 -26.12
C VAL A 724 -3.42 20.63 -24.80
N LEU A 725 -3.24 19.33 -24.58
CA LEU A 725 -2.47 18.76 -23.49
C LEU A 725 -1.25 18.05 -24.08
N ASP A 726 -0.05 18.63 -23.94
CA ASP A 726 1.19 18.07 -24.46
C ASP A 726 2.04 17.42 -23.36
N GLU A 727 2.58 16.23 -23.66
CA GLU A 727 3.08 15.24 -22.69
C GLU A 727 2.05 14.98 -21.56
N ALA A 728 0.85 14.52 -21.96
CA ALA A 728 -0.30 14.33 -21.08
C ALA A 728 -0.03 13.34 -19.91
N ASP A 729 0.72 12.26 -20.14
CA ASP A 729 1.19 11.36 -19.09
C ASP A 729 2.05 12.07 -18.03
N LEU A 730 2.73 13.16 -18.40
CA LEU A 730 3.52 13.98 -17.49
C LEU A 730 2.70 15.01 -16.71
N LEU A 731 1.55 15.45 -17.20
CA LEU A 731 0.76 16.49 -16.54
C LEU A 731 0.29 16.05 -15.14
N LEU A 732 -0.25 14.85 -14.98
CA LEU A 732 -0.65 14.33 -13.65
C LEU A 732 0.56 13.90 -12.81
N SER A 733 1.60 13.31 -13.41
CA SER A 733 2.80 12.92 -12.65
C SER A 733 3.61 14.09 -12.06
N TYR A 734 3.26 15.33 -12.43
CA TYR A 734 3.78 16.58 -11.85
C TYR A 734 2.88 17.19 -10.75
N GLY A 735 1.77 16.54 -10.40
CA GLY A 735 0.88 16.96 -9.31
C GLY A 735 -0.11 18.08 -9.69
N TYR A 736 -0.42 18.24 -10.97
CA TYR A 736 -1.36 19.26 -11.47
C TYR A 736 -2.82 18.82 -11.48
N ASP A 737 -3.14 17.67 -10.86
CA ASP A 737 -4.45 17.01 -10.88
C ASP A 737 -5.58 17.99 -10.52
N SER A 738 -5.47 18.62 -9.35
CA SER A 738 -6.44 19.62 -8.87
C SER A 738 -6.50 20.89 -9.74
N ASP A 739 -5.40 21.34 -10.35
CA ASP A 739 -5.41 22.50 -11.25
C ASP A 739 -6.13 22.18 -12.57
N LEU A 740 -5.98 20.94 -13.07
CA LEU A 740 -6.58 20.45 -14.31
C LEU A 740 -8.07 20.19 -14.17
N GLU A 741 -8.49 19.56 -13.07
CA GLU A 741 -9.90 19.42 -12.72
C GLU A 741 -10.57 20.80 -12.62
N ASN A 742 -9.97 21.73 -11.88
CA ASN A 742 -10.47 23.09 -11.74
C ASN A 742 -10.57 23.85 -13.08
N LEU A 743 -9.56 23.74 -13.94
CA LEU A 743 -9.59 24.32 -15.29
C LEU A 743 -10.71 23.73 -16.15
N SER A 744 -10.99 22.43 -16.04
CA SER A 744 -12.03 21.76 -16.83
C SER A 744 -13.43 22.35 -16.63
N TRP A 745 -13.74 22.87 -15.44
CA TRP A 745 -15.00 23.55 -15.15
C TRP A 745 -15.12 24.95 -15.78
N SER A 746 -14.00 25.58 -16.13
CA SER A 746 -13.94 26.93 -16.71
C SER A 746 -13.80 26.93 -18.24
N ILE A 747 -13.69 25.76 -18.86
CA ILE A 747 -13.52 25.58 -20.29
C ILE A 747 -14.90 25.43 -20.97
N PRO A 748 -15.19 26.13 -22.08
CA PRO A 748 -16.44 25.97 -22.80
C PRO A 748 -16.66 24.54 -23.32
N LYS A 749 -17.93 24.11 -23.40
CA LYS A 749 -18.31 22.89 -24.10
C LYS A 749 -18.18 23.06 -25.63
N GLY A 750 -17.93 21.95 -26.34
CA GLY A 750 -17.87 21.94 -27.81
C GLY A 750 -16.58 22.50 -28.41
N ILE A 751 -15.50 22.60 -27.62
CA ILE A 751 -14.16 22.89 -28.13
C ILE A 751 -13.48 21.63 -28.66
N GLN A 752 -12.52 21.78 -29.56
CA GLN A 752 -11.65 20.68 -29.96
C GLN A 752 -10.56 20.46 -28.90
N THR A 753 -10.38 19.21 -28.45
CA THR A 753 -9.32 18.81 -27.53
C THR A 753 -8.31 17.88 -28.23
N ILE A 754 -7.02 18.16 -28.05
CA ILE A 754 -5.92 17.36 -28.60
C ILE A 754 -4.98 16.96 -27.46
N MET A 755 -4.86 15.66 -27.21
CA MET A 755 -3.94 15.08 -26.23
C MET A 755 -2.77 14.37 -26.93
N MET A 756 -1.56 14.73 -26.52
CA MET A 756 -0.31 14.14 -27.01
C MET A 756 0.44 13.50 -25.84
N SER A 757 0.74 12.21 -25.95
CA SER A 757 1.42 11.45 -24.90
C SER A 757 2.52 10.57 -25.46
N ALA A 758 3.53 10.24 -24.64
CA ALA A 758 4.50 9.19 -24.97
C ALA A 758 3.95 7.79 -24.67
N THR A 759 2.99 7.67 -23.75
CA THR A 759 2.44 6.39 -23.29
C THR A 759 0.91 6.45 -23.11
N LEU A 760 0.25 5.29 -23.10
CA LEU A 760 -1.15 5.15 -22.67
C LEU A 760 -1.11 4.49 -21.30
N THR A 761 -1.31 5.29 -20.27
CA THR A 761 -1.30 4.87 -18.86
C THR A 761 -2.58 5.35 -18.17
N SER A 762 -2.81 4.87 -16.95
CA SER A 762 -3.94 5.27 -16.10
C SER A 762 -4.06 6.79 -15.93
N GLU A 763 -2.94 7.52 -15.90
CA GLU A 763 -2.91 8.99 -15.85
C GLU A 763 -3.54 9.62 -17.09
N VAL A 764 -3.25 9.07 -18.28
CA VAL A 764 -3.86 9.54 -19.54
C VAL A 764 -5.34 9.18 -19.59
N ASP A 765 -5.74 8.02 -19.06
CA ASP A 765 -7.16 7.63 -18.95
C ASP A 765 -7.94 8.55 -17.99
N SER A 766 -7.32 9.03 -16.90
CA SER A 766 -7.91 10.06 -16.05
C SER A 766 -8.09 11.39 -16.79
N LEU A 767 -7.09 11.84 -17.55
CA LEU A 767 -7.22 13.05 -18.37
C LEU A 767 -8.32 12.95 -19.44
N LYS A 768 -8.48 11.77 -20.08
CA LYS A 768 -9.60 11.53 -21.00
C LYS A 768 -10.94 11.80 -20.34
N LYS A 769 -11.17 11.25 -19.14
CA LYS A 769 -12.41 11.47 -18.36
C LYS A 769 -12.63 12.94 -18.00
N ILE A 770 -11.57 13.70 -17.74
CA ILE A 770 -11.68 15.12 -17.39
C ILE A 770 -12.08 15.98 -18.59
N PHE A 771 -11.48 15.76 -19.77
CA PHE A 771 -11.59 16.69 -20.91
C PHE A 771 -12.38 16.18 -22.14
N TYR A 772 -12.60 14.87 -22.32
CA TYR A 772 -13.38 14.30 -23.43
C TYR A 772 -14.79 13.85 -23.00
N ARG A 773 -15.45 14.61 -22.11
CA ARG A 773 -16.70 14.16 -21.43
C ARG A 773 -17.88 13.80 -22.34
N ASP A 774 -17.98 14.46 -23.50
CA ASP A 774 -19.14 14.35 -24.40
C ASP A 774 -18.79 13.72 -25.78
N ASN A 775 -17.52 13.33 -26.04
CA ASN A 775 -17.03 12.82 -27.34
C ASN A 775 -15.98 11.71 -27.16
N VAL A 776 -16.00 10.68 -28.03
CA VAL A 776 -14.90 9.71 -28.12
C VAL A 776 -13.79 10.27 -29.04
N PRO A 777 -12.55 10.46 -28.55
CA PRO A 777 -11.45 10.95 -29.38
C PRO A 777 -10.92 9.84 -30.31
N GLU A 778 -10.44 10.22 -31.49
CA GLU A 778 -9.74 9.28 -32.37
C GLU A 778 -8.40 8.89 -31.73
N LEU A 779 -8.23 7.59 -31.43
CA LEU A 779 -7.03 7.05 -30.80
C LEU A 779 -5.97 6.67 -31.83
N LEU A 780 -4.89 7.44 -31.88
CA LEU A 780 -3.72 7.17 -32.72
C LEU A 780 -2.58 6.57 -31.89
N ASP A 781 -2.47 5.24 -31.86
CA ASP A 781 -1.29 4.54 -31.31
C ASP A 781 -0.26 4.27 -32.42
N LEU A 782 0.85 5.01 -32.42
CA LEU A 782 1.80 5.06 -33.53
C LEU A 782 3.19 4.56 -33.13
N GLU A 783 3.57 3.40 -33.69
CA GLU A 783 4.91 2.84 -33.55
C GLU A 783 5.79 3.16 -34.77
N GLU A 784 6.75 4.07 -34.60
CA GLU A 784 7.75 4.40 -35.63
C GLU A 784 9.02 3.53 -35.45
N PRO A 785 9.55 2.88 -36.50
CA PRO A 785 10.86 2.21 -36.44
C PRO A 785 12.00 3.20 -36.14
N ASP A 786 13.13 2.68 -35.67
CA ASP A 786 14.33 3.50 -35.41
C ASP A 786 15.14 3.69 -36.70
N ASN A 787 15.47 4.94 -37.04
CA ASN A 787 16.28 5.27 -38.22
C ASN A 787 17.75 4.82 -38.04
N GLU A 788 18.35 4.30 -39.11
CA GLU A 788 19.76 3.89 -39.12
C GLU A 788 20.71 5.09 -38.92
N GLY A 789 21.31 5.20 -37.73
CA GLY A 789 22.39 6.16 -37.45
C GLY A 789 22.33 6.82 -36.07
N GLU A 790 21.17 6.88 -35.43
CA GLU A 790 21.00 7.50 -34.09
C GLU A 790 21.06 6.43 -32.99
N GLY A 791 22.17 6.39 -32.22
CA GLY A 791 22.45 5.28 -31.31
C GLY A 791 22.98 5.65 -29.93
N ILE A 792 22.44 5.00 -28.91
CA ILE A 792 23.06 4.88 -27.57
C ILE A 792 24.11 3.76 -27.63
N THR A 793 25.36 4.07 -27.33
CA THR A 793 26.40 3.05 -27.11
C THR A 793 26.20 2.43 -25.73
N GLN A 794 25.74 1.18 -25.69
CA GLN A 794 25.49 0.44 -24.46
C GLN A 794 26.73 -0.38 -24.06
N LEU A 795 27.22 -0.17 -22.84
CA LEU A 795 28.44 -0.76 -22.30
C LEU A 795 28.16 -1.47 -20.95
N VAL A 796 28.83 -2.58 -20.72
CA VAL A 796 28.75 -3.34 -19.45
C VAL A 796 30.14 -3.69 -18.91
N THR A 797 30.35 -3.53 -17.61
CA THR A 797 31.57 -3.97 -16.91
C THR A 797 31.19 -4.84 -15.72
N LYS A 798 31.76 -6.06 -15.67
CA LYS A 798 31.68 -6.95 -14.50
C LYS A 798 32.74 -6.53 -13.47
N CYS A 799 32.34 -6.23 -12.24
CA CYS A 799 33.25 -5.77 -11.17
C CYS A 799 32.67 -5.92 -9.76
N GLY A 800 33.52 -5.85 -8.74
CA GLY A 800 33.13 -5.97 -7.33
C GLY A 800 32.40 -4.73 -6.77
N GLU A 801 31.70 -4.90 -5.65
CA GLU A 801 30.94 -3.83 -4.98
C GLU A 801 31.80 -2.69 -4.41
N ASP A 802 33.08 -2.93 -4.11
CA ASP A 802 34.08 -1.89 -3.83
C ASP A 802 34.68 -1.32 -5.12
N GLU A 803 34.87 -2.17 -6.13
CA GLU A 803 35.41 -1.77 -7.42
C GLU A 803 34.51 -0.80 -8.17
N LYS A 804 33.18 -0.88 -8.03
CA LYS A 804 32.25 0.17 -8.51
C LYS A 804 32.69 1.59 -8.09
N PHE A 805 33.13 1.77 -6.84
CA PHE A 805 33.63 3.05 -6.34
C PHE A 805 35.00 3.41 -6.94
N LEU A 806 35.87 2.41 -7.15
CA LEU A 806 37.17 2.59 -7.79
C LEU A 806 37.02 3.02 -9.26
N LEU A 807 36.14 2.35 -10.01
CA LEU A 807 35.84 2.67 -11.41
C LEU A 807 35.17 4.05 -11.53
N ALA A 808 34.17 4.35 -10.71
CA ALA A 808 33.54 5.68 -10.69
C ALA A 808 34.57 6.79 -10.36
N TYR A 809 35.46 6.55 -9.38
CA TYR A 809 36.55 7.47 -9.07
C TYR A 809 37.47 7.70 -10.28
N VAL A 810 37.93 6.63 -10.95
CA VAL A 810 38.79 6.74 -12.14
C VAL A 810 38.08 7.47 -13.29
N ILE A 811 36.83 7.13 -13.60
CA ILE A 811 36.04 7.72 -14.68
C ILE A 811 35.93 9.25 -14.52
N PHE A 812 35.48 9.72 -13.35
CA PHE A 812 35.22 11.14 -13.14
C PHE A 812 36.47 11.94 -12.79
N LYS A 813 37.43 11.35 -12.07
CA LYS A 813 38.67 12.07 -11.70
C LYS A 813 39.62 12.23 -12.89
N LEU A 814 39.68 11.26 -13.80
CA LEU A 814 40.43 11.37 -15.06
C LEU A 814 39.63 12.00 -16.21
N LYS A 815 38.36 12.40 -15.97
CA LYS A 815 37.45 12.98 -16.96
C LYS A 815 37.31 12.13 -18.24
N LEU A 816 37.21 10.81 -18.08
CA LEU A 816 37.02 9.86 -19.20
C LEU A 816 35.66 10.07 -19.89
N VAL A 817 34.66 10.52 -19.12
CA VAL A 817 33.40 11.07 -19.61
C VAL A 817 33.50 12.59 -19.60
N LYS A 818 33.23 13.22 -20.75
CA LYS A 818 33.12 14.69 -20.90
C LYS A 818 31.67 15.06 -21.16
N GLY A 819 31.19 16.13 -20.52
CA GLY A 819 29.78 16.53 -20.54
C GLY A 819 28.98 15.92 -19.39
N LYS A 820 27.66 16.18 -19.37
CA LYS A 820 26.80 15.84 -18.24
C LYS A 820 26.56 14.35 -18.09
N CYS A 821 26.56 13.87 -16.86
CA CYS A 821 26.36 12.47 -16.51
C CYS A 821 25.28 12.29 -15.44
N ILE A 822 24.40 11.31 -15.65
CA ILE A 822 23.47 10.81 -14.64
C ILE A 822 24.04 9.51 -14.07
N ILE A 823 24.01 9.34 -12.75
CA ILE A 823 24.42 8.11 -12.07
C ILE A 823 23.22 7.54 -11.30
N PHE A 824 22.72 6.37 -11.70
CA PHE A 824 21.64 5.69 -10.99
C PHE A 824 22.20 4.71 -9.94
N VAL A 825 21.65 4.77 -8.73
CA VAL A 825 22.00 3.91 -7.59
C VAL A 825 20.75 3.25 -7.00
N GLY A 826 20.94 2.10 -6.32
CA GLY A 826 19.85 1.27 -5.82
C GLY A 826 19.10 1.82 -4.60
N ASP A 827 19.74 2.64 -3.76
CA ASP A 827 19.13 3.17 -2.53
C ASP A 827 19.62 4.58 -2.16
N ILE A 828 18.88 5.26 -1.28
CA ILE A 828 19.14 6.63 -0.83
C ILE A 828 20.44 6.72 -0.03
N ASP A 829 20.72 5.74 0.85
CA ASP A 829 21.98 5.70 1.61
C ASP A 829 23.20 5.62 0.68
N ARG A 830 23.06 4.96 -0.48
CA ARG A 830 24.07 4.88 -1.53
C ARG A 830 24.23 6.19 -2.31
N CYS A 831 23.16 6.97 -2.53
CA CYS A 831 23.29 8.35 -3.06
C CYS A 831 24.24 9.18 -2.18
N TYR A 832 23.96 9.26 -0.89
CA TYR A 832 24.78 10.01 0.07
C TYR A 832 26.19 9.41 0.21
N ARG A 833 26.32 8.07 0.21
CA ARG A 833 27.62 7.39 0.25
C ARG A 833 28.50 7.72 -0.95
N LEU A 834 27.94 7.76 -2.16
CA LEU A 834 28.69 8.08 -3.38
C LEU A 834 29.05 9.58 -3.44
N LYS A 835 28.13 10.49 -3.05
CA LYS A 835 28.43 11.93 -2.93
C LYS A 835 29.59 12.19 -1.95
N LEU A 836 29.50 11.66 -0.72
CA LEU A 836 30.55 11.85 0.30
C LEU A 836 31.91 11.26 -0.12
N PHE A 837 31.91 10.20 -0.94
CA PHE A 837 33.10 9.61 -1.53
C PHE A 837 33.70 10.52 -2.63
N PHE A 838 32.88 11.03 -3.55
CA PHE A 838 33.28 12.00 -4.57
C PHE A 838 33.85 13.30 -3.97
N GLU A 839 33.29 13.78 -2.87
CA GLU A 839 33.79 14.95 -2.14
C GLU A 839 35.22 14.77 -1.61
N GLN A 840 35.66 13.57 -1.23
CA GLN A 840 37.05 13.31 -0.81
C GLN A 840 38.04 13.61 -1.94
N PHE A 841 37.62 13.42 -3.19
CA PHE A 841 38.43 13.68 -4.39
C PHE A 841 38.15 15.05 -5.02
N GLY A 842 37.27 15.87 -4.43
CA GLY A 842 36.86 17.16 -4.98
C GLY A 842 36.03 17.07 -6.26
N ILE A 843 35.33 15.95 -6.48
CA ILE A 843 34.37 15.79 -7.58
C ILE A 843 33.03 16.38 -7.10
N ARG A 844 32.46 17.33 -7.86
CA ARG A 844 31.20 17.99 -7.49
C ARG A 844 30.00 17.22 -8.07
N SER A 845 29.01 16.90 -7.24
CA SER A 845 27.77 16.24 -7.65
C SER A 845 26.57 16.63 -6.77
N CYS A 846 25.41 16.80 -7.39
CA CYS A 846 24.12 16.93 -6.71
C CYS A 846 23.47 15.54 -6.50
N ILE A 847 22.54 15.45 -5.53
CA ILE A 847 21.71 14.24 -5.29
C ILE A 847 20.28 14.55 -5.70
N LEU A 848 19.63 13.58 -6.33
CA LEU A 848 18.19 13.51 -6.52
C LEU A 848 17.69 12.25 -5.79
N ASN A 849 16.80 12.44 -4.82
CA ASN A 849 16.21 11.36 -4.02
C ASN A 849 14.77 11.69 -3.61
N SER A 850 13.99 10.69 -3.20
CA SER A 850 12.56 10.82 -2.90
C SER A 850 12.22 11.48 -1.56
N GLU A 851 13.20 11.76 -0.71
CA GLU A 851 12.98 12.48 0.55
C GLU A 851 13.16 14.00 0.40
N LEU A 852 13.71 14.46 -0.73
CA LEU A 852 13.82 15.89 -1.02
C LEU A 852 12.42 16.45 -1.38
N PRO A 853 12.03 17.61 -0.82
CA PRO A 853 10.79 18.30 -1.22
C PRO A 853 10.75 18.57 -2.73
N VAL A 854 9.55 18.57 -3.32
CA VAL A 854 9.32 18.77 -4.77
C VAL A 854 10.08 19.98 -5.33
N ASN A 855 10.01 21.13 -4.66
CA ASN A 855 10.74 22.35 -5.06
C ASN A 855 12.27 22.17 -5.07
N SER A 856 12.81 21.42 -4.11
CA SER A 856 14.24 21.10 -4.03
C SER A 856 14.64 20.12 -5.14
N ARG A 857 13.79 19.15 -5.47
CA ARG A 857 13.96 18.23 -6.61
C ARG A 857 14.00 19.00 -7.94
N ILE A 858 13.04 19.91 -8.16
CA ILE A 858 12.99 20.80 -9.34
C ILE A 858 14.27 21.65 -9.40
N HIS A 859 14.68 22.27 -8.29
CA HIS A 859 15.88 23.11 -8.24
C HIS A 859 17.16 22.35 -8.61
N VAL A 860 17.35 21.12 -8.10
CA VAL A 860 18.51 20.28 -8.45
C VAL A 860 18.54 19.96 -9.95
N VAL A 861 17.39 19.69 -10.56
CA VAL A 861 17.26 19.45 -12.00
C VAL A 861 17.54 20.73 -12.80
N GLU A 862 17.04 21.89 -12.35
CA GLU A 862 17.38 23.19 -12.95
C GLU A 862 18.89 23.47 -12.89
N GLU A 863 19.54 23.27 -11.74
CA GLU A 863 20.98 23.48 -11.56
C GLU A 863 21.81 22.58 -12.49
N PHE A 864 21.45 21.29 -12.59
CA PHE A 864 22.06 20.37 -13.53
C PHE A 864 21.81 20.81 -14.99
N ASN A 865 20.58 21.23 -15.33
CA ASN A 865 20.25 21.73 -16.67
C ASN A 865 21.01 23.03 -17.02
N LYS A 866 21.27 23.90 -16.04
CA LYS A 866 22.06 25.14 -16.13
C LYS A 866 23.60 24.93 -16.12
N ASN A 867 24.07 23.69 -16.02
CA ASN A 867 25.51 23.32 -15.91
C ASN A 867 26.19 23.80 -14.59
N VAL A 868 25.43 23.98 -13.51
CA VAL A 868 26.01 24.20 -12.15
C VAL A 868 26.72 22.93 -11.66
N TYR A 869 26.12 21.77 -11.97
CA TYR A 869 26.69 20.44 -11.75
C TYR A 869 26.71 19.65 -13.06
N ASP A 870 27.84 19.02 -13.35
CA ASP A 870 27.98 18.08 -14.47
C ASP A 870 27.55 16.65 -14.11
N ILE A 871 27.38 16.35 -12.81
CA ILE A 871 27.09 15.02 -12.29
C ILE A 871 25.90 15.08 -11.33
N ILE A 872 24.87 14.28 -11.61
CA ILE A 872 23.72 14.07 -10.73
C ILE A 872 23.65 12.59 -10.32
N ILE A 873 23.50 12.33 -9.03
CA ILE A 873 23.36 10.98 -8.45
C ILE A 873 21.90 10.78 -8.06
N ALA A 874 21.24 9.79 -8.65
CA ALA A 874 19.81 9.55 -8.51
C ALA A 874 19.52 8.17 -7.88
N SER A 875 18.74 8.15 -6.79
CA SER A 875 18.21 6.91 -6.21
C SER A 875 16.89 6.54 -6.88
N ASP A 876 16.69 5.25 -7.17
CA ASP A 876 15.55 4.73 -7.94
C ASP A 876 14.72 3.70 -7.12
N GLU A 877 14.62 3.89 -5.80
CA GLU A 877 14.02 2.93 -4.85
C GLU A 877 12.58 2.50 -5.20
N LYS A 878 11.80 3.35 -5.90
CA LYS A 878 10.37 3.09 -6.14
C LYS A 878 10.11 2.12 -7.30
N GLU A 879 10.90 2.12 -8.37
CA GLU A 879 10.77 1.10 -9.44
C GLU A 879 11.25 -0.30 -8.98
N ILE A 880 12.00 -0.38 -7.87
CA ILE A 880 12.45 -1.66 -7.27
C ILE A 880 11.30 -2.39 -6.56
N LEU A 881 10.40 -1.65 -5.89
CA LEU A 881 9.25 -2.21 -5.18
C LEU A 881 8.04 -2.46 -6.09
N GLY A 882 7.75 -1.52 -7.01
CA GLY A 882 6.62 -1.65 -7.95
C GLY A 882 6.78 -2.76 -9.00
N ASN A 883 8.00 -3.29 -9.18
CA ASN A 883 8.28 -4.42 -10.07
C ASN A 883 8.58 -5.74 -9.32
N GLU A 884 8.43 -5.87 -7.99
CA GLU A 884 8.49 -7.22 -7.37
C GLU A 884 7.37 -8.12 -7.94
N ASN A 885 6.20 -7.55 -8.29
CA ASN A 885 5.13 -8.27 -8.99
C ASN A 885 5.50 -8.60 -10.45
N LYS A 886 5.97 -7.63 -11.26
CA LYS A 886 6.37 -7.91 -12.66
C LYS A 886 7.57 -8.83 -12.78
N ALA A 887 8.50 -8.79 -11.84
CA ALA A 887 9.60 -9.75 -11.78
C ALA A 887 9.14 -11.14 -11.34
N ALA A 888 8.02 -11.26 -10.60
CA ALA A 888 7.38 -12.52 -10.25
C ALA A 888 6.51 -13.06 -11.41
N GLU A 889 5.81 -12.18 -12.15
CA GLU A 889 5.12 -12.52 -13.41
C GLU A 889 6.15 -13.01 -14.46
N GLU A 890 7.25 -12.28 -14.67
CA GLU A 890 8.38 -12.73 -15.51
C GLU A 890 9.15 -13.93 -14.91
N GLU A 891 9.01 -14.27 -13.63
CA GLU A 891 9.54 -15.52 -13.04
C GLU A 891 8.51 -16.67 -13.10
N ALA A 892 7.23 -16.40 -13.36
CA ALA A 892 6.18 -17.39 -13.62
C ALA A 892 6.12 -17.76 -15.12
N GLU A 893 6.22 -16.78 -16.02
CA GLU A 893 6.36 -17.03 -17.47
C GLU A 893 7.64 -17.85 -17.79
N GLU A 894 8.76 -17.61 -17.08
CA GLU A 894 9.96 -18.45 -17.21
C GLU A 894 9.79 -19.84 -16.57
N ALA A 895 8.93 -20.01 -15.56
CA ALA A 895 8.65 -21.34 -14.99
C ALA A 895 7.81 -22.23 -15.92
N GLU A 896 6.91 -21.63 -16.71
CA GLU A 896 6.17 -22.35 -17.77
C GLU A 896 7.03 -22.64 -19.02
N GLU A 897 8.09 -21.86 -19.30
CA GLU A 897 9.07 -22.17 -20.36
C GLU A 897 10.16 -23.18 -19.96
N GLU A 898 10.57 -23.26 -18.68
CA GLU A 898 11.66 -24.16 -18.21
C GLU A 898 11.18 -25.58 -17.82
N GLU A 899 9.88 -25.86 -17.64
CA GLU A 899 9.37 -27.21 -17.28
C GLU A 899 9.47 -28.29 -18.39
N VAL A 900 10.05 -27.98 -19.57
CA VAL A 900 10.17 -28.92 -20.70
C VAL A 900 11.54 -29.64 -20.75
N GLU A 901 12.60 -29.15 -20.08
CA GLU A 901 13.92 -29.82 -20.07
C GLU A 901 14.54 -30.01 -18.66
N GLU A 902 14.89 -31.28 -18.39
CA GLU A 902 15.68 -31.82 -17.27
C GLU A 902 15.08 -31.88 -15.85
N THR A 903 14.74 -33.12 -15.47
CA THR A 903 14.53 -33.55 -14.09
C THR A 903 15.86 -33.75 -13.36
N THR A 904 16.01 -33.22 -12.12
CA THR A 904 16.34 -33.97 -10.88
C THR A 904 16.83 -33.10 -9.70
N GLU A 905 16.58 -33.64 -8.50
CA GLU A 905 17.19 -33.34 -7.18
C GLU A 905 16.80 -32.10 -6.36
N THR A 906 16.70 -32.35 -5.05
CA THR A 906 16.10 -31.53 -4.01
C THR A 906 17.15 -30.79 -3.17
N ASN A 907 16.84 -29.57 -2.67
CA ASN A 907 17.32 -29.14 -1.35
C ASN A 907 16.62 -27.88 -0.79
N GLU A 908 16.36 -27.90 0.52
CA GLU A 908 15.70 -26.81 1.27
C GLU A 908 16.64 -25.62 1.56
N LYS A 909 16.16 -24.36 1.45
CA LYS A 909 16.77 -23.20 2.15
C LYS A 909 15.75 -22.19 2.72
N ARG A 910 15.93 -21.87 4.01
CA ARG A 910 15.12 -20.95 4.83
C ARG A 910 15.24 -19.47 4.39
N PRO A 911 14.15 -18.65 4.45
CA PRO A 911 14.21 -17.22 4.16
C PRO A 911 14.76 -16.36 5.32
N LYS A 912 15.44 -15.26 4.98
CA LYS A 912 16.02 -14.28 5.94
C LYS A 912 15.15 -13.02 6.05
N LYS A 913 15.13 -12.42 7.25
CA LYS A 913 14.35 -11.20 7.60
C LYS A 913 14.69 -9.99 6.71
N LYS A 914 13.70 -9.38 6.03
CA LYS A 914 13.76 -8.01 5.49
C LYS A 914 13.52 -6.96 6.62
N ARG A 915 14.02 -5.73 6.45
CA ARG A 915 13.96 -4.61 7.41
C ARG A 915 12.80 -3.65 7.10
N LYS A 916 12.22 -3.00 8.13
CA LYS A 916 11.22 -1.93 7.99
C LYS A 916 11.75 -0.74 7.16
N SER A 917 10.89 -0.17 6.30
CA SER A 917 11.03 1.16 5.69
C SER A 917 10.01 2.15 6.29
N THR A 918 10.30 3.44 6.16
CA THR A 918 9.48 4.57 6.65
C THR A 918 8.39 4.95 5.63
N LYS A 919 7.37 5.73 5.99
CA LYS A 919 6.38 6.32 5.05
C LYS A 919 7.09 6.91 3.83
N GLN A 920 6.73 6.46 2.62
CA GLN A 920 7.28 6.94 1.36
C GLN A 920 6.23 7.81 0.64
N ASP A 921 6.70 8.94 0.13
CA ASP A 921 6.07 9.78 -0.91
C ASP A 921 5.66 8.88 -2.11
N LEU A 922 4.66 9.26 -2.92
CA LEU A 922 4.28 8.57 -4.17
C LEU A 922 4.79 9.31 -5.43
N GLU A 923 5.06 10.61 -5.35
CA GLU A 923 5.32 11.57 -6.45
C GLU A 923 6.78 11.57 -6.98
N TYR A 924 7.47 10.42 -7.06
CA TYR A 924 8.89 10.43 -7.44
C TYR A 924 9.34 9.19 -8.22
N GLY A 925 9.80 9.43 -9.45
CA GLY A 925 10.65 8.55 -10.24
C GLY A 925 11.61 9.39 -11.08
N VAL A 926 12.87 8.96 -11.20
CA VAL A 926 13.89 9.69 -12.01
C VAL A 926 14.13 9.02 -13.36
N SER A 927 13.81 7.72 -13.47
CA SER A 927 13.80 7.01 -14.75
C SER A 927 12.71 7.52 -15.71
N ARG A 928 11.65 8.15 -15.18
CA ARG A 928 10.51 8.74 -15.92
C ARG A 928 10.32 10.22 -15.57
N GLY A 929 9.48 10.95 -16.32
CA GLY A 929 9.03 12.31 -15.99
C GLY A 929 10.02 13.47 -16.08
N ILE A 930 11.30 13.29 -15.72
CA ILE A 930 12.26 14.41 -15.60
C ILE A 930 13.06 14.60 -16.90
N ASP A 931 13.04 15.81 -17.46
CA ASP A 931 13.86 16.19 -18.63
C ASP A 931 15.26 16.67 -18.24
N PHE A 932 16.27 15.97 -18.77
CA PHE A 932 17.68 16.25 -18.55
C PHE A 932 18.33 16.67 -19.86
N LYS A 933 18.74 17.93 -19.95
CA LYS A 933 19.23 18.55 -21.19
C LYS A 933 20.72 18.30 -21.40
N ASN A 934 21.05 17.74 -22.57
CA ASN A 934 22.41 17.43 -23.04
C ASN A 934 23.18 16.42 -22.15
N VAL A 935 22.52 15.34 -21.72
CA VAL A 935 23.18 14.22 -21.03
C VAL A 935 24.08 13.46 -22.00
N ALA A 936 25.39 13.49 -21.78
CA ALA A 936 26.39 12.78 -22.58
C ALA A 936 26.51 11.30 -22.18
N ALA A 937 26.30 10.98 -20.89
CA ALA A 937 26.38 9.62 -20.39
C ALA A 937 25.39 9.30 -19.27
N VAL A 938 24.98 8.03 -19.20
CA VAL A 938 24.26 7.43 -18.08
C VAL A 938 25.13 6.32 -17.48
N ILE A 939 25.30 6.31 -16.17
CA ILE A 939 25.98 5.23 -15.44
C ILE A 939 24.97 4.54 -14.52
N ASN A 940 24.65 3.28 -14.81
CA ASN A 940 23.99 2.40 -13.85
C ASN A 940 25.07 1.90 -12.88
N PHE A 941 25.26 2.63 -11.78
CA PHE A 941 26.23 2.26 -10.73
C PHE A 941 25.74 1.01 -10.01
N ASP A 942 24.43 0.90 -9.83
CA ASP A 942 23.73 -0.35 -9.55
C ASP A 942 22.80 -0.68 -10.71
N LEU A 943 22.80 -1.95 -11.14
CA LEU A 943 21.93 -2.41 -12.21
C LEU A 943 20.45 -2.23 -11.80
N PRO A 944 19.57 -1.73 -12.70
CA PRO A 944 18.12 -1.74 -12.47
C PRO A 944 17.61 -3.16 -12.30
N THR A 945 16.50 -3.35 -11.59
CA THR A 945 15.91 -4.69 -11.36
C THR A 945 15.15 -5.26 -12.56
N THR A 946 14.74 -4.42 -13.54
CA THR A 946 14.01 -4.84 -14.74
C THR A 946 14.56 -4.22 -16.03
N ALA A 947 14.32 -4.88 -17.16
CA ALA A 947 14.76 -4.42 -18.48
C ALA A 947 13.97 -3.20 -19.00
N SER A 948 12.74 -3.01 -18.51
CA SER A 948 11.96 -1.79 -18.73
C SER A 948 12.63 -0.58 -18.05
N SER A 949 12.95 -0.67 -16.75
CA SER A 949 13.67 0.38 -16.01
C SER A 949 15.03 0.67 -16.66
N TYR A 950 15.78 -0.36 -17.09
CA TYR A 950 17.00 -0.18 -17.88
C TYR A 950 16.79 0.69 -19.12
N THR A 951 15.77 0.39 -19.93
CA THR A 951 15.45 1.15 -21.15
C THR A 951 15.14 2.62 -20.82
N HIS A 952 14.37 2.89 -19.76
CA HIS A 952 14.02 4.24 -19.31
C HIS A 952 15.23 5.05 -18.79
N ARG A 953 16.14 4.39 -18.05
CA ARG A 953 17.38 5.00 -17.56
C ARG A 953 18.31 5.40 -18.71
N ILE A 954 18.56 4.51 -19.67
CA ILE A 954 19.45 4.83 -20.81
C ILE A 954 18.83 5.85 -21.77
N GLY A 955 17.49 5.90 -21.91
CA GLY A 955 16.76 6.90 -22.68
C GLY A 955 16.85 8.34 -22.17
N ARG A 956 17.65 8.60 -21.11
CA ARG A 956 18.03 9.95 -20.68
C ARG A 956 19.20 10.54 -21.49
N THR A 957 19.98 9.71 -22.21
CA THR A 957 21.01 10.16 -23.17
C THR A 957 20.59 9.93 -24.63
N ALA A 958 21.44 10.34 -25.58
CA ALA A 958 21.23 10.26 -27.03
C ALA A 958 19.91 10.89 -27.56
N ARG A 959 19.55 12.06 -27.04
CA ARG A 959 18.35 12.82 -27.48
C ARG A 959 18.69 13.81 -28.61
N ALA A 960 17.70 14.08 -29.46
CA ALA A 960 17.76 15.09 -30.54
C ALA A 960 18.97 14.92 -31.48
N GLY A 961 19.11 13.74 -32.10
CA GLY A 961 20.14 13.44 -33.11
C GLY A 961 21.59 13.38 -32.59
N LYS A 962 21.81 13.45 -31.28
CA LYS A 962 23.15 13.33 -30.67
C LYS A 962 23.42 11.89 -30.25
N ALA A 963 24.65 11.42 -30.44
CA ALA A 963 25.11 10.16 -29.86
C ALA A 963 25.22 10.26 -28.32
N GLY A 964 25.02 9.14 -27.62
CA GLY A 964 25.12 9.05 -26.16
C GLY A 964 25.68 7.71 -25.70
N MET A 965 26.06 7.62 -24.42
CA MET A 965 26.67 6.41 -23.84
C MET A 965 25.94 5.96 -22.57
N ALA A 966 25.71 4.66 -22.43
CA ALA A 966 25.26 4.05 -21.18
C ALA A 966 26.31 3.04 -20.70
N LEU A 967 26.77 3.15 -19.46
CA LEU A 967 27.69 2.19 -18.83
C LEU A 967 27.01 1.56 -17.61
N SER A 968 26.99 0.22 -17.54
CA SER A 968 26.36 -0.49 -16.42
C SER A 968 27.40 -1.35 -15.68
N PHE A 969 27.45 -1.21 -14.36
CA PHE A 969 28.21 -2.09 -13.49
C PHE A 969 27.35 -3.30 -13.08
N VAL A 970 27.94 -4.48 -13.14
CA VAL A 970 27.29 -5.76 -12.84
C VAL A 970 28.19 -6.51 -11.88
N VAL A 971 27.66 -6.94 -10.74
CA VAL A 971 28.40 -7.73 -9.74
C VAL A 971 28.29 -9.21 -10.09
N PRO A 972 29.40 -9.91 -10.40
CA PRO A 972 29.37 -11.35 -10.61
C PRO A 972 28.92 -12.10 -9.34
N LYS A 973 28.24 -13.23 -9.52
CA LYS A 973 27.73 -14.05 -8.40
C LYS A 973 28.83 -14.49 -7.42
N ASP A 974 30.06 -14.70 -7.91
CA ASP A 974 31.22 -15.03 -7.08
C ASP A 974 31.78 -13.82 -6.30
N GLN A 975 31.50 -12.59 -6.73
CA GLN A 975 32.01 -11.36 -6.11
C GLN A 975 31.02 -10.71 -5.14
N TYR A 976 29.75 -11.09 -5.20
CA TYR A 976 28.74 -10.66 -4.26
C TYR A 976 29.12 -10.96 -2.80
N ARG A 977 28.83 -10.01 -1.90
CA ARG A 977 29.21 -10.02 -0.46
C ARG A 977 30.72 -10.07 -0.14
N LYS A 978 31.66 -10.06 -1.12
CA LYS A 978 33.11 -10.01 -0.84
C LYS A 978 33.53 -8.73 -0.08
N HIS A 979 32.88 -7.59 -0.33
CA HIS A 979 33.09 -6.34 0.41
C HIS A 979 31.82 -5.86 1.13
N MET A 980 31.56 -6.43 2.31
CA MET A 980 30.37 -6.16 3.14
C MET A 980 30.06 -4.67 3.41
N PRO A 981 31.02 -3.74 3.59
CA PRO A 981 30.72 -2.31 3.80
C PRO A 981 30.05 -1.61 2.61
N THR A 982 30.17 -2.17 1.40
CA THR A 982 29.55 -1.66 0.17
C THR A 982 28.65 -2.68 -0.53
N THR A 983 28.19 -3.74 0.13
CA THR A 983 27.25 -4.67 -0.52
C THR A 983 25.79 -4.19 -0.36
N ILE A 984 25.01 -4.17 -1.45
CA ILE A 984 23.55 -4.00 -1.45
C ILE A 984 22.84 -5.30 -1.84
N ALA A 985 21.55 -5.44 -1.52
CA ALA A 985 20.81 -6.70 -1.70
C ALA A 985 20.46 -7.01 -3.18
N SER A 986 20.22 -5.99 -4.01
CA SER A 986 19.86 -6.19 -5.43
C SER A 986 20.97 -6.84 -6.25
N ALA A 987 22.24 -6.60 -5.89
CA ALA A 987 23.42 -7.16 -6.53
C ALA A 987 23.49 -8.70 -6.52
N GLU A 988 22.65 -9.39 -5.73
CA GLU A 988 22.54 -10.86 -5.70
C GLU A 988 22.00 -11.45 -7.02
N LYS A 989 21.20 -10.68 -7.78
CA LYS A 989 20.57 -11.11 -9.05
C LYS A 989 21.17 -10.44 -10.32
N ASP A 990 22.23 -9.63 -10.20
CA ASP A 990 22.79 -8.80 -11.29
C ASP A 990 23.03 -9.57 -12.61
N GLU A 991 23.59 -10.78 -12.56
CA GLU A 991 23.87 -11.57 -13.77
C GLU A 991 22.60 -12.14 -14.44
N LYS A 992 21.56 -12.54 -13.67
CA LYS A 992 20.26 -12.97 -14.23
C LYS A 992 19.57 -11.78 -14.93
N ILE A 993 19.57 -10.63 -14.28
CA ILE A 993 18.95 -9.41 -14.80
C ILE A 993 19.68 -8.91 -16.05
N LEU A 994 21.02 -8.95 -16.07
CA LEU A 994 21.80 -8.62 -17.28
C LEU A 994 21.43 -9.50 -18.47
N ALA A 995 21.20 -10.81 -18.26
CA ALA A 995 20.78 -11.72 -19.30
C ALA A 995 19.41 -11.32 -19.88
N ARG A 996 18.42 -11.03 -19.03
CA ARG A 996 17.09 -10.52 -19.46
C ARG A 996 17.19 -9.19 -20.22
N ILE A 997 17.97 -8.23 -19.71
CA ILE A 997 18.25 -6.95 -20.40
C ILE A 997 18.85 -7.22 -21.78
N THR A 998 19.82 -8.12 -21.88
CA THR A 998 20.49 -8.47 -23.15
C THR A 998 19.51 -9.11 -24.14
N LYS A 999 18.69 -10.09 -23.71
CA LYS A 999 17.60 -10.70 -24.50
C LYS A 999 16.66 -9.62 -25.07
N GLN A 1000 16.27 -8.63 -24.26
CA GLN A 1000 15.37 -7.56 -24.70
C GLN A 1000 16.04 -6.51 -25.62
N GLN A 1001 17.31 -6.14 -25.39
CA GLN A 1001 18.01 -5.20 -26.29
C GLN A 1001 18.30 -5.84 -27.65
N ILE A 1002 18.65 -7.14 -27.71
CA ILE A 1002 18.81 -7.89 -28.95
C ILE A 1002 17.49 -7.94 -29.74
N LYS A 1003 16.35 -8.19 -29.09
CA LYS A 1003 15.00 -8.09 -29.72
C LYS A 1003 14.74 -6.70 -30.33
N LYS A 1004 15.40 -5.65 -29.84
CA LYS A 1004 15.32 -4.25 -30.34
C LYS A 1004 16.47 -3.87 -31.29
N GLY A 1005 17.24 -4.85 -31.80
CA GLY A 1005 18.36 -4.63 -32.71
C GLY A 1005 19.58 -3.93 -32.07
N LYS A 1006 19.68 -3.88 -30.74
CA LYS A 1006 20.68 -3.11 -30.01
C LYS A 1006 21.67 -4.03 -29.27
N GLU A 1007 22.96 -3.78 -29.48
CA GLU A 1007 24.06 -4.58 -28.93
C GLU A 1007 24.61 -3.94 -27.64
N ILE A 1008 24.79 -4.75 -26.58
CA ILE A 1008 25.47 -4.34 -25.35
C ILE A 1008 26.92 -4.85 -25.39
N LYS A 1009 27.89 -3.94 -25.34
CA LYS A 1009 29.31 -4.25 -25.52
C LYS A 1009 30.05 -4.36 -24.19
N PRO A 1010 30.96 -5.33 -24.01
CA PRO A 1010 31.80 -5.38 -22.83
C PRO A 1010 32.79 -4.21 -22.81
N TYR A 1011 32.90 -3.52 -21.67
CA TYR A 1011 33.88 -2.49 -21.43
C TYR A 1011 34.89 -2.96 -20.37
N ASN A 1012 36.15 -3.06 -20.77
CA ASN A 1012 37.23 -3.56 -19.93
C ASN A 1012 38.17 -2.41 -19.55
N PHE A 1013 38.26 -2.12 -18.25
CA PHE A 1013 39.28 -1.21 -17.72
C PHE A 1013 40.64 -1.92 -17.67
N ASN A 1014 41.74 -1.18 -17.86
CA ASN A 1014 43.09 -1.72 -17.67
C ASN A 1014 43.37 -1.94 -16.17
N PRO A 1015 43.53 -3.19 -15.68
CA PRO A 1015 43.72 -3.45 -14.25
C PRO A 1015 44.95 -2.75 -13.68
N GLU A 1016 46.07 -2.75 -14.39
CA GLU A 1016 47.32 -2.13 -13.91
C GLU A 1016 47.17 -0.62 -13.65
N GLN A 1017 46.39 0.05 -14.51
CA GLN A 1017 46.13 1.49 -14.36
C GLN A 1017 45.11 1.79 -13.25
N VAL A 1018 44.12 0.90 -13.04
CA VAL A 1018 43.08 1.07 -12.02
C VAL A 1018 43.60 0.71 -10.61
N GLU A 1019 44.42 -0.33 -10.47
CA GLU A 1019 45.01 -0.75 -9.19
C GLU A 1019 45.83 0.36 -8.52
N ALA A 1020 46.53 1.18 -9.31
CA ALA A 1020 47.30 2.31 -8.80
C ALA A 1020 46.44 3.31 -7.99
N PHE A 1021 45.13 3.36 -8.24
CA PHE A 1021 44.17 4.19 -7.51
C PHE A 1021 43.50 3.49 -6.31
N ARG A 1022 43.64 2.16 -6.16
CA ARG A 1022 42.91 1.36 -5.15
C ARG A 1022 43.20 1.80 -3.72
N TYR A 1023 44.44 2.16 -3.38
CA TYR A 1023 44.78 2.61 -2.02
C TYR A 1023 44.04 3.90 -1.62
N ARG A 1024 43.88 4.83 -2.56
CA ARG A 1024 43.16 6.12 -2.31
C ARG A 1024 41.66 5.93 -2.23
N MET A 1025 41.12 5.01 -3.03
CA MET A 1025 39.73 4.58 -2.93
C MET A 1025 39.46 3.98 -1.53
N ASN A 1026 40.35 3.12 -1.02
CA ASN A 1026 40.25 2.57 0.33
C ASN A 1026 40.30 3.65 1.42
N ASP A 1027 41.21 4.62 1.33
CA ASP A 1027 41.30 5.71 2.32
C ASP A 1027 40.11 6.67 2.29
N ALA A 1028 39.50 6.90 1.12
CA ALA A 1028 38.24 7.62 1.01
C ALA A 1028 37.05 6.81 1.57
N LEU A 1029 36.93 5.52 1.25
CA LEU A 1029 35.86 4.66 1.78
C LEU A 1029 35.92 4.52 3.32
N ARG A 1030 37.12 4.55 3.91
CA ARG A 1030 37.31 4.60 5.38
C ARG A 1030 36.72 5.88 6.01
N ALA A 1031 36.76 7.01 5.31
CA ALA A 1031 36.17 8.26 5.78
C ALA A 1031 34.63 8.27 5.66
N VAL A 1032 34.07 7.54 4.69
CA VAL A 1032 32.61 7.47 4.46
C VAL A 1032 32.00 6.33 5.27
N THR A 1033 31.80 6.57 6.57
CA THR A 1033 31.13 5.62 7.48
C THR A 1033 29.60 5.66 7.34
N LYS A 1034 28.89 4.65 7.86
CA LYS A 1034 27.41 4.66 7.94
C LYS A 1034 26.87 5.81 8.78
N VAL A 1035 27.64 6.27 9.78
CA VAL A 1035 27.29 7.44 10.62
C VAL A 1035 27.34 8.71 9.78
N ALA A 1036 28.45 8.93 9.05
CA ALA A 1036 28.61 10.09 8.17
C ALA A 1036 27.52 10.18 7.08
N VAL A 1037 27.12 9.05 6.50
CA VAL A 1037 26.00 8.95 5.54
C VAL A 1037 24.68 9.42 6.17
N ARG A 1038 24.35 8.90 7.37
CA ARG A 1038 23.13 9.27 8.10
C ARG A 1038 23.13 10.75 8.50
N GLU A 1039 24.25 11.26 9.00
CA GLU A 1039 24.42 12.68 9.37
C GLU A 1039 24.27 13.61 8.16
N ALA A 1040 24.80 13.25 7.00
CA ALA A 1040 24.63 14.03 5.77
C ALA A 1040 23.16 14.09 5.33
N ARG A 1041 22.48 12.93 5.30
CA ARG A 1041 21.05 12.79 4.99
C ARG A 1041 20.17 13.62 5.91
N THR A 1042 20.36 13.50 7.23
CA THR A 1042 19.61 14.30 8.21
C THR A 1042 19.91 15.80 8.12
N ARG A 1043 21.14 16.21 7.77
CA ARG A 1043 21.49 17.63 7.61
C ARG A 1043 20.81 18.25 6.38
N GLU A 1044 20.80 17.57 5.24
CA GLU A 1044 20.18 18.06 4.00
C GLU A 1044 18.66 18.24 4.20
N LEU A 1045 17.97 17.23 4.76
CA LEU A 1045 16.54 17.31 5.06
C LEU A 1045 16.19 18.44 6.05
N ARG A 1046 16.98 18.64 7.11
CA ARG A 1046 16.78 19.77 8.06
C ARG A 1046 16.95 21.13 7.39
N GLN A 1047 17.93 21.27 6.48
CA GLN A 1047 18.15 22.52 5.75
C GLN A 1047 17.01 22.83 4.76
N GLU A 1048 16.44 21.83 4.11
CA GLU A 1048 15.29 22.02 3.22
C GLU A 1048 13.98 22.30 4.00
N LEU A 1049 13.77 21.66 5.16
CA LEU A 1049 12.65 21.98 6.05
C LEU A 1049 12.67 23.46 6.50
N LEU A 1050 13.86 23.98 6.82
CA LEU A 1050 14.05 25.39 7.20
C LEU A 1050 13.82 26.40 6.05
N LYS A 1051 13.82 25.95 4.79
CA LYS A 1051 13.53 26.79 3.61
C LYS A 1051 12.05 26.80 3.22
N SER A 1052 11.21 25.96 3.84
CA SER A 1052 9.79 25.85 3.50
C SER A 1052 9.00 27.07 3.98
N GLU A 1053 8.42 27.83 3.04
CA GLU A 1053 7.61 29.03 3.35
C GLU A 1053 6.37 28.70 4.21
N LYS A 1054 5.76 27.51 4.03
CA LYS A 1054 4.63 27.06 4.86
C LYS A 1054 5.02 26.89 6.33
N LEU A 1055 6.21 26.37 6.61
CA LEU A 1055 6.72 26.17 7.99
C LEU A 1055 7.29 27.46 8.59
N LYS A 1056 7.61 28.45 7.76
CA LYS A 1056 8.21 29.72 8.21
C LYS A 1056 7.29 30.47 9.19
N ARG A 1057 5.99 30.58 8.87
CA ARG A 1057 4.97 31.14 9.79
C ARG A 1057 4.85 30.34 11.08
N TYR A 1058 4.79 29.01 10.99
CA TYR A 1058 4.71 28.13 12.15
C TYR A 1058 5.89 28.32 13.11
N PHE A 1059 7.11 28.49 12.60
CA PHE A 1059 8.29 28.78 13.44
C PHE A 1059 8.40 30.25 13.89
N GLU A 1060 7.82 31.20 13.16
CA GLU A 1060 7.64 32.58 13.62
C GLU A 1060 6.67 32.65 14.81
N GLU A 1061 5.62 31.82 14.82
CA GLU A 1061 4.65 31.67 15.91
C GLU A 1061 5.13 30.75 17.06
N ASN A 1062 6.10 29.85 16.81
CA ASN A 1062 6.67 28.92 17.80
C ASN A 1062 8.21 29.05 17.92
N PRO A 1063 8.73 30.12 18.57
CA PRO A 1063 10.17 30.40 18.62
C PRO A 1063 11.00 29.34 19.36
N THR A 1064 10.40 28.66 20.34
CA THR A 1064 11.02 27.57 21.11
C THR A 1064 11.27 26.35 20.23
N GLU A 1065 10.37 26.01 19.31
CA GLU A 1065 10.59 24.93 18.34
C GLU A 1065 11.67 25.31 17.32
N MET A 1066 11.71 26.56 16.87
CA MET A 1066 12.82 27.06 16.04
C MET A 1066 14.17 26.95 16.77
N ALA A 1067 14.19 27.22 18.09
CA ALA A 1067 15.38 27.03 18.92
C ALA A 1067 15.76 25.55 19.03
N HIS A 1068 14.82 24.64 19.31
CA HIS A 1068 15.07 23.20 19.33
C HIS A 1068 15.61 22.67 17.98
N LEU A 1069 15.08 23.16 16.85
CA LEU A 1069 15.56 22.76 15.52
C LEU A 1069 17.00 23.25 15.23
N ARG A 1070 17.45 24.32 15.88
CA ARG A 1070 18.79 24.92 15.73
C ARG A 1070 19.81 24.44 16.77
N HIS A 1071 19.38 24.01 17.96
CA HIS A 1071 20.27 23.68 19.09
C HIS A 1071 20.67 22.20 19.20
N ASP A 1072 20.12 21.33 18.35
CA ASP A 1072 20.68 19.99 18.11
C ASP A 1072 22.07 20.13 17.47
N GLY A 1073 23.11 20.05 18.32
CA GLY A 1073 24.45 20.63 18.08
C GLY A 1073 25.24 20.13 16.86
N GLU A 1074 26.40 20.76 16.63
CA GLU A 1074 27.27 20.56 15.46
C GLU A 1074 27.73 19.10 15.24
N LEU A 1075 26.89 18.31 14.57
CA LEU A 1075 27.21 16.97 14.11
C LEU A 1075 28.28 17.06 13.02
N ARG A 1076 29.47 16.52 13.35
CA ARG A 1076 30.71 16.66 12.58
C ARG A 1076 30.52 16.25 11.12
N THR A 1077 31.04 17.05 10.18
CA THR A 1077 31.16 16.62 8.78
C THR A 1077 32.18 15.48 8.66
N ALA A 1078 32.01 14.59 7.69
CA ALA A 1078 33.02 13.59 7.35
C ALA A 1078 34.38 14.27 7.12
N ARG A 1079 35.42 13.86 7.85
CA ARG A 1079 36.71 14.55 7.90
C ARG A 1079 37.39 14.52 6.52
N GLN A 1080 37.24 15.60 5.74
CA GLN A 1080 37.85 15.72 4.42
C GLN A 1080 39.38 15.64 4.53
N GLN A 1081 39.98 14.69 3.82
CA GLN A 1081 41.42 14.51 3.80
C GLN A 1081 42.01 15.37 2.68
N ALA A 1082 42.61 16.52 3.01
CA ALA A 1082 43.08 17.51 2.03
C ALA A 1082 44.00 16.92 0.94
N HIS A 1083 44.85 15.94 1.30
CA HIS A 1083 45.77 15.28 0.38
C HIS A 1083 45.06 14.39 -0.68
N LEU A 1084 43.80 13.98 -0.46
CA LEU A 1084 43.04 13.20 -1.44
C LEU A 1084 42.47 14.05 -2.59
N LYS A 1085 42.50 15.38 -2.52
CA LYS A 1085 42.00 16.26 -3.60
C LYS A 1085 42.93 16.30 -4.83
N HIS A 1086 44.25 16.23 -4.62
CA HIS A 1086 45.27 16.25 -5.68
C HIS A 1086 45.59 14.83 -6.20
N ILE A 1087 46.02 14.66 -7.46
CA ILE A 1087 46.52 13.36 -7.95
C ILE A 1087 48.05 13.40 -8.02
N PRO A 1088 48.79 12.59 -7.24
CA PRO A 1088 50.23 12.45 -7.41
C PRO A 1088 50.60 12.07 -8.84
N GLU A 1089 51.62 12.73 -9.41
CA GLU A 1089 51.96 12.58 -10.83
C GLU A 1089 52.26 11.15 -11.30
N TYR A 1090 52.78 10.31 -10.39
CA TYR A 1090 53.09 8.91 -10.69
C TYR A 1090 51.85 8.03 -10.92
N LEU A 1091 50.65 8.51 -10.60
CA LEU A 1091 49.39 7.82 -10.86
C LEU A 1091 48.76 8.19 -12.22
N LEU A 1092 49.27 9.20 -12.92
CA LEU A 1092 48.68 9.67 -14.18
C LEU A 1092 49.22 8.84 -15.37
N PRO A 1093 48.34 8.17 -16.16
CA PRO A 1093 48.74 7.58 -17.43
C PRO A 1093 49.29 8.65 -18.38
N LYS A 1094 50.22 8.28 -19.27
CA LYS A 1094 50.81 9.23 -20.24
C LYS A 1094 49.75 9.91 -21.10
N GLU A 1095 48.75 9.16 -21.57
CA GLU A 1095 47.61 9.70 -22.33
C GLU A 1095 46.67 10.58 -21.47
N GLY A 1096 46.60 10.33 -20.16
CA GLY A 1096 45.79 11.12 -19.21
C GLY A 1096 46.36 12.51 -18.90
N LYS A 1097 47.68 12.72 -19.08
CA LYS A 1097 48.30 14.05 -18.95
C LYS A 1097 47.83 15.01 -20.05
N GLU A 1098 47.62 14.53 -21.28
CA GLU A 1098 47.15 15.36 -22.42
C GLU A 1098 45.65 15.71 -22.33
N ALA A 1099 44.83 14.81 -21.77
CA ALA A 1099 43.39 15.00 -21.65
C ALA A 1099 42.99 16.11 -20.64
N LEU A 1100 43.88 16.40 -19.69
CA LEU A 1100 43.72 17.48 -18.71
C LEU A 1100 44.10 18.87 -19.26
N THR A 1101 44.84 18.93 -20.38
CA THR A 1101 45.40 20.19 -20.92
C THR A 1101 44.80 20.64 -22.25
N THR A 1102 43.85 19.91 -22.85
CA THR A 1102 43.23 20.28 -24.14
C THR A 1102 41.71 20.15 -24.19
N GLU A 1103 41.05 21.24 -24.61
CA GLU A 1103 39.59 21.35 -24.77
C GLU A 1103 39.06 20.69 -26.05
N LYS A 1104 39.43 19.43 -26.30
CA LYS A 1104 38.79 18.62 -27.36
C LYS A 1104 37.58 17.88 -26.81
N VAL A 1105 36.40 18.20 -27.35
CA VAL A 1105 35.13 17.53 -27.04
C VAL A 1105 35.12 16.16 -27.71
N GLY A 1106 35.04 15.08 -26.91
CA GLY A 1106 35.06 13.70 -27.39
C GLY A 1106 35.51 12.71 -26.33
N PHE A 1107 35.09 11.45 -26.51
CA PHE A 1107 35.49 10.30 -25.70
C PHE A 1107 36.97 9.94 -25.96
N VAL A 1108 37.73 9.62 -24.90
CA VAL A 1108 39.13 9.21 -24.99
C VAL A 1108 39.23 7.71 -24.65
N PRO A 1109 39.28 6.80 -25.65
CA PRO A 1109 39.37 5.37 -25.40
C PRO A 1109 40.75 4.97 -24.86
N LEU A 1110 40.78 4.21 -23.76
CA LEU A 1110 41.96 3.49 -23.30
C LEU A 1110 42.19 2.21 -24.14
N ARG A 1111 42.50 2.44 -25.43
CA ARG A 1111 42.89 1.49 -26.51
C ARG A 1111 41.80 0.60 -27.15
N LYS A 1112 42.14 0.14 -28.37
CA LYS A 1112 41.31 -0.59 -29.35
C LYS A 1112 41.29 -2.11 -29.15
N PHE A 1113 40.21 -2.74 -29.62
CA PHE A 1113 40.08 -4.20 -29.80
C PHE A 1113 40.80 -4.73 -31.06
N GLY A 1114 41.41 -5.92 -30.94
CA GLY A 1114 41.47 -6.96 -32.00
C GLY A 1114 42.66 -6.96 -32.98
N GLY A 1115 43.38 -8.09 -33.06
CA GLY A 1115 44.29 -8.41 -34.18
C GLY A 1115 45.30 -9.55 -33.89
N LYS A 1116 45.14 -10.71 -34.54
CA LYS A 1116 46.09 -11.85 -34.49
C LYS A 1116 47.33 -11.62 -35.37
N ASP A 1117 48.40 -12.38 -35.09
CA ASP A 1117 49.68 -12.41 -35.82
C ASP A 1117 49.57 -12.57 -37.36
N ARG A 1118 50.36 -11.77 -38.08
CA ARG A 1118 51.15 -12.21 -39.26
C ARG A 1118 52.31 -11.26 -39.59
N ARG A 1119 53.54 -11.68 -39.28
CA ARG A 1119 54.82 -11.16 -39.83
C ARG A 1119 54.93 -11.57 -41.32
N SER A 1120 55.68 -10.96 -42.26
CA SER A 1120 56.70 -9.89 -42.30
C SER A 1120 56.75 -9.31 -43.75
N LYS A 1121 57.37 -8.16 -44.08
CA LYS A 1121 58.83 -7.99 -44.31
C LYS A 1121 59.24 -6.50 -44.48
N ARG A 1122 60.37 -6.10 -43.86
CA ARG A 1122 61.35 -5.01 -44.16
C ARG A 1122 60.86 -3.61 -44.64
N GLY A 1123 61.36 -2.46 -44.14
CA GLY A 1123 62.25 -2.18 -42.99
C GLY A 1123 63.26 -1.02 -43.21
N LYS A 1124 63.64 -0.31 -42.13
CA LYS A 1124 64.90 0.47 -41.87
C LYS A 1124 64.76 1.19 -40.51
N SER A 1125 65.42 0.74 -39.42
CA SER A 1125 66.75 1.15 -38.89
C SER A 1125 66.78 2.50 -38.13
N GLY A 1126 67.22 2.60 -36.86
CA GLY A 1126 67.65 1.56 -35.90
C GLY A 1126 68.36 2.09 -34.61
N LYS A 1127 68.83 1.14 -33.77
CA LYS A 1127 69.66 1.26 -32.52
C LYS A 1127 68.96 1.88 -31.28
N ARG A 1128 68.87 1.21 -30.10
CA ARG A 1128 69.89 0.69 -29.11
C ARG A 1128 70.61 1.86 -28.38
N ILE A 1129 70.97 1.86 -27.08
CA ILE A 1129 70.95 0.93 -25.92
C ILE A 1129 71.04 1.82 -24.63
N GLY A 1130 70.77 1.45 -23.37
CA GLY A 1130 70.40 0.20 -22.67
C GLY A 1130 69.99 0.48 -21.20
N SER A 1131 70.36 -0.35 -20.21
CA SER A 1131 70.04 -0.13 -18.76
C SER A 1131 70.94 -0.93 -17.79
N ARG A 1132 70.93 -0.55 -16.49
CA ARG A 1132 71.16 -1.33 -15.22
C ARG A 1132 71.82 -0.46 -14.13
N LYS A 1133 71.71 -0.70 -12.81
CA LYS A 1133 70.72 -1.35 -11.90
C LYS A 1133 71.19 -1.05 -10.46
N GLY A 1134 70.30 -0.89 -9.47
CA GLY A 1134 70.69 -0.76 -8.05
C GLY A 1134 69.50 -0.48 -7.12
N ASP A 1135 69.38 -1.24 -6.03
CA ASP A 1135 68.22 -1.32 -5.13
C ASP A 1135 68.45 -0.54 -3.81
N PRO A 1136 67.51 0.33 -3.36
CA PRO A 1136 67.61 1.06 -2.10
C PRO A 1136 66.62 0.59 -0.99
N LEU A 1137 66.43 -0.71 -0.75
CA LEU A 1137 65.81 -1.21 0.51
C LEU A 1137 66.83 -1.45 1.64
N LYS A 1138 67.47 -0.35 2.07
CA LYS A 1138 68.24 -0.17 3.33
C LYS A 1138 68.10 1.31 3.71
N THR A 1139 67.72 1.77 4.90
CA THR A 1139 67.51 1.17 6.23
C THR A 1139 66.68 2.16 7.07
N PHE A 1140 65.87 1.71 8.03
CA PHE A 1140 65.40 2.57 9.14
C PHE A 1140 65.35 1.81 10.46
N SER A 1141 65.98 2.39 11.50
CA SER A 1141 65.97 1.91 12.90
C SER A 1141 65.50 3.04 13.83
N ALA A 1142 64.86 2.69 14.95
CA ALA A 1142 64.06 3.64 15.74
C ALA A 1142 64.76 4.27 16.97
N ARG A 1143 64.25 5.46 17.34
CA ARG A 1143 64.24 6.11 18.69
C ARG A 1143 65.56 6.49 19.39
N ARG A 1144 65.63 7.76 19.83
CA ARG A 1144 65.75 8.12 21.27
C ARG A 1144 65.53 9.62 21.55
N ARG A 1145 64.79 9.91 22.65
CA ARG A 1145 64.79 11.11 23.53
C ARG A 1145 64.63 12.50 22.86
N LYS A 1146 63.99 13.48 23.49
CA LYS A 1146 63.70 13.68 24.91
C LYS A 1146 62.26 14.15 25.12
#